data_AF-A0A2A3JLP5-F1
#
_entry.id   AF-A0A2A3JLP5-F1
#
_cell.length_a   1.000
_cell.length_b   1.000
_cell.length_c   1.000
_cell.angle_alpha   90.00
_cell.angle_beta   90.00
_cell.angle_gamma   90.00
#
_symmetry.space_group_name_H-M   'P 1'
#
loop_
_entity.id
_entity.type
_entity.pdbx_description
1 polymer ?
#
loop_
_entity_poly.entity_id
_entity_poly.type
_entity_poly.pdbx_seq_one_letter_code
_entity_poly.pdbx_strand_id
1 'polypeptide(L)'
;MAATSGAADPERLRLAEADAGRAPWRRWGPYLSERQWGTVREDYSPGGDAWSYFTHDQARSRAYRWGEDGIAGVSDDKQRLCFALALWNGRDPILKERMFGLTNAEGNHGEDVKEYYFHLDSTPTHSYMKYLYKYPQGAFPYDDLVTVNRSRGRHDPEYELLDTGVFDEDRYFDVFVEYAKAGPEDLLIEITAHNRGPDEATLHLLPTLWFRHTWSWAGGTAVPGLRRTPGAIRAVHDELGTRWLYFTGETETLFTENDTDNERVFGSPNATPYVKDGIDRYVVHDETGAVDPQQTGTKAAVHHVLTVPAGDSATVRLRLTDTELADPWAEFHQMLDTRRTEADVFFEGVVPEGLAEDERRMVRQALAGMLWSKQYYYLDVERWLAEHGVDPLAADPRVRNSSWYHMVNDEVISMPDTWEYPWFAAWDLAFHAIALSMVDIGFAKSQLELLLRRLYLHPNGQIPAYEWNFGDVNPPVHAWAVLFVYELEKHRTGRGDRAFLENAFQKLMKNFTWWLNRKDVDGNNVFQGGFLGLDNIGVFDRSAPLPTGGHLDQADGTAWMALYCQNLLEIAIELADDNRVYVEHAQTLFEHFAWITVAMNHIGDDNQSLWDEEDGFFYDVLRLPDGGATRLKVRSLVGLIPLAATSVIGGWTDRRFPELVQGAREFVRGHPAVEALVSSHHVLGPDAAGHHLFALFDEDRLRRILSRMLDEGEFLGPHGIRSLSRYHAEHPYTFEVHGEPYGVGYLPAESDSGMFGGNSNWRGPVWFPVNLLLVRALLNLHAYHGDDFTVECPTGSGRRMNLYEVAREIADRLTATFLRDAEGRRPVHGAQPKFAKDPHWRDLILFHEYFHGDTGAGLGASHQTGWTGLAAVTATLFHLVGDGDWGALREEPLS
;
A
#
# COMPACT_ATOMS: atom_id res chain seq x y z
N MET A 1 27.85 -2.83 -5.37
CA MET A 1 28.12 -4.28 -5.49
C MET A 1 27.00 -4.90 -6.33
N ALA A 2 27.15 -5.69 -7.38
CA ALA A 2 28.28 -6.10 -8.21
C ALA A 2 27.90 -5.84 -9.68
N ALA A 3 28.74 -5.11 -10.42
CA ALA A 3 28.63 -5.01 -11.87
C ALA A 3 29.21 -6.30 -12.47
N THR A 4 28.41 -7.36 -12.56
CA THR A 4 28.77 -8.56 -13.32
C THR A 4 28.55 -8.30 -14.80
N SER A 5 29.67 -8.17 -15.51
CA SER A 5 29.77 -8.10 -16.98
C SER A 5 29.21 -9.35 -17.67
N GLY A 6 28.42 -9.18 -18.73
CA GLY A 6 28.27 -10.21 -19.78
C GLY A 6 27.15 -9.99 -20.80
N ALA A 7 25.93 -9.81 -20.34
CA ALA A 7 24.78 -9.40 -21.15
C ALA A 7 23.82 -8.66 -20.20
N ALA A 8 23.27 -7.52 -20.60
CA ALA A 8 22.26 -6.86 -19.79
C ALA A 8 21.03 -7.78 -19.68
N ASP A 9 20.58 -8.02 -18.45
CA ASP A 9 19.32 -8.71 -18.13
C ASP A 9 18.18 -8.18 -19.03
N PRO A 10 17.51 -9.04 -19.82
CA PRO A 10 16.46 -8.62 -20.76
C PRO A 10 15.34 -7.81 -20.13
N GLU A 11 14.94 -8.09 -18.88
CA GLU A 11 13.92 -7.30 -18.19
C GLU A 11 14.41 -5.87 -17.95
N ARG A 12 15.65 -5.71 -17.48
CA ARG A 12 16.25 -4.38 -17.25
C ARG A 12 16.41 -3.59 -18.54
N LEU A 13 16.68 -4.25 -19.66
CA LEU A 13 16.70 -3.61 -20.98
C LEU A 13 15.32 -3.07 -21.35
N ARG A 14 14.27 -3.89 -21.21
CA ARG A 14 12.89 -3.48 -21.49
C ARG A 14 12.43 -2.36 -20.55
N LEU A 15 12.84 -2.41 -19.28
CA LEU A 15 12.60 -1.35 -18.31
C LEU A 15 13.25 -0.03 -18.73
N ALA A 16 14.52 -0.07 -19.13
CA ALA A 16 15.24 1.10 -19.62
C ALA A 16 14.68 1.64 -20.96
N GLU A 17 14.07 0.81 -21.80
CA GLU A 17 13.33 1.24 -22.99
C GLU A 17 12.02 1.93 -22.62
N ALA A 18 11.30 1.41 -21.63
CA ALA A 18 10.07 2.01 -21.12
C ALA A 18 10.33 3.39 -20.49
N ASP A 19 11.34 3.49 -19.63
CA ASP A 19 11.74 4.74 -18.97
C ASP A 19 12.18 5.81 -19.97
N ALA A 20 12.85 5.40 -21.06
CA ALA A 20 13.28 6.30 -22.11
C ALA A 20 12.19 6.62 -23.15
N GLY A 21 10.97 6.07 -22.99
CA GLY A 21 9.87 6.24 -23.95
C GLY A 21 10.15 5.64 -25.34
N ARG A 22 11.10 4.70 -25.45
CA ARG A 22 11.44 4.04 -26.72
C ARG A 22 10.44 2.96 -27.11
N ALA A 23 9.83 2.30 -26.12
CA ALA A 23 8.81 1.27 -26.32
C ALA A 23 7.77 1.33 -25.18
N PRO A 24 6.47 1.21 -25.46
CA PRO A 24 5.42 1.38 -24.46
C PRO A 24 5.19 0.08 -23.66
N TRP A 25 6.24 -0.52 -23.10
CA TRP A 25 6.13 -1.81 -22.39
C TRP A 25 5.12 -1.77 -21.23
N ARG A 26 4.94 -0.62 -20.57
CA ARG A 26 3.99 -0.42 -19.48
C ARG A 26 2.55 -0.13 -19.95
N ARG A 27 2.27 -0.08 -21.26
CA ARG A 27 0.90 0.20 -21.73
C ARG A 27 -0.09 -0.85 -21.24
N TRP A 28 0.30 -2.12 -21.22
CA TRP A 28 -0.56 -3.21 -20.74
C TRP A 28 -0.06 -3.74 -19.41
N GLY A 29 -0.95 -3.94 -18.45
CA GLY A 29 -0.59 -4.42 -17.12
C GLY A 29 -1.82 -4.78 -16.29
N PRO A 30 -1.63 -5.15 -15.03
CA PRO A 30 -2.69 -5.60 -14.14
C PRO A 30 -3.50 -4.43 -13.57
N TYR A 31 -3.95 -3.51 -14.44
CA TYR A 31 -4.51 -2.22 -14.04
C TYR A 31 -6.02 -2.25 -13.72
N LEU A 32 -6.60 -3.44 -13.69
CA LEU A 32 -7.96 -3.69 -13.18
C LEU A 32 -7.90 -3.91 -11.67
N SER A 33 -8.93 -3.47 -10.96
CA SER A 33 -9.08 -3.83 -9.56
C SER A 33 -9.75 -5.19 -9.39
N GLU A 34 -9.58 -5.80 -8.21
CA GLU A 34 -10.37 -6.98 -7.83
C GLU A 34 -11.77 -6.56 -7.32
N ARG A 35 -11.95 -5.27 -7.01
CA ARG A 35 -13.21 -4.62 -6.66
C ARG A 35 -13.29 -3.18 -7.16
N GLN A 36 -14.38 -2.82 -7.84
CA GLN A 36 -14.74 -1.44 -8.19
C GLN A 36 -16.06 -0.99 -7.56
N TRP A 37 -16.96 -1.92 -7.24
CA TRP A 37 -18.20 -1.66 -6.52
C TRP A 37 -17.94 -1.18 -5.09
N GLY A 38 -18.86 -0.39 -4.51
CA GLY A 38 -18.72 0.14 -3.15
C GLY A 38 -17.58 1.15 -2.95
N THR A 39 -17.12 1.82 -4.01
CA THR A 39 -16.09 2.88 -3.94
C THR A 39 -16.73 4.27 -3.89
N VAL A 40 -16.03 5.26 -3.34
CA VAL A 40 -16.58 6.63 -3.20
C VAL A 40 -16.84 7.25 -4.58
N ARG A 41 -15.94 7.01 -5.53
CA ARG A 41 -16.09 7.51 -6.89
C ARG A 41 -17.36 6.97 -7.59
N GLU A 42 -17.78 5.75 -7.26
CA GLU A 42 -19.03 5.16 -7.78
C GLU A 42 -20.28 5.52 -6.95
N ASP A 43 -20.12 6.26 -5.86
CA ASP A 43 -21.22 6.67 -4.99
C ASP A 43 -21.94 7.91 -5.56
N TYR A 44 -23.26 7.76 -5.71
CA TYR A 44 -24.19 8.84 -6.05
C TYR A 44 -25.42 8.80 -5.13
N SER A 45 -25.28 8.19 -3.96
CA SER A 45 -26.31 8.18 -2.94
C SER A 45 -26.48 9.58 -2.32
N PRO A 46 -27.68 9.93 -1.84
CA PRO A 46 -27.89 11.22 -1.17
C PRO A 46 -27.11 11.39 0.15
N GLY A 47 -26.64 10.29 0.75
CA GLY A 47 -26.05 10.26 2.08
C GLY A 47 -24.55 9.91 2.14
N GLY A 48 -23.92 9.62 1.00
CA GLY A 48 -22.52 9.22 0.97
C GLY A 48 -22.26 7.76 1.40
N ASP A 49 -23.27 6.88 1.26
CA ASP A 49 -23.21 5.45 1.58
C ASP A 49 -22.85 4.63 0.32
N ALA A 50 -21.56 4.65 -0.02
CA ALA A 50 -21.02 3.99 -1.19
C ALA A 50 -21.32 2.48 -1.24
N TRP A 51 -21.18 1.80 -0.10
CA TRP A 51 -21.30 0.35 0.02
C TRP A 51 -22.71 -0.16 -0.29
N SER A 52 -23.74 0.50 0.25
CA SER A 52 -25.14 0.12 -0.02
C SER A 52 -25.64 0.63 -1.38
N TYR A 53 -25.01 1.67 -1.94
CA TYR A 53 -25.45 2.29 -3.18
C TYR A 53 -25.12 1.45 -4.42
N PHE A 54 -23.88 0.99 -4.53
CA PHE A 54 -23.40 0.18 -5.64
C PHE A 54 -22.81 -1.12 -5.11
N THR A 55 -23.69 -2.09 -4.85
CA THR A 55 -23.35 -3.38 -4.22
C THR A 55 -22.67 -4.35 -5.19
N HIS A 56 -22.07 -5.41 -4.63
CA HIS A 56 -21.61 -6.58 -5.40
C HIS A 56 -22.71 -7.19 -6.28
N ASP A 57 -23.97 -7.24 -5.81
CA ASP A 57 -25.07 -7.76 -6.65
C ASP A 57 -25.30 -6.88 -7.89
N GLN A 58 -25.31 -5.55 -7.71
CA GLN A 58 -25.45 -4.61 -8.82
C GLN A 58 -24.24 -4.63 -9.76
N ALA A 59 -23.02 -4.88 -9.27
CA ALA A 59 -21.77 -4.95 -10.06
C ALA A 59 -21.86 -5.80 -11.32
N ARG A 60 -22.63 -6.89 -11.26
CA ARG A 60 -22.86 -7.81 -12.38
C ARG A 60 -23.63 -7.18 -13.52
N SER A 61 -24.56 -6.28 -13.20
CA SER A 61 -25.58 -5.77 -14.12
C SER A 61 -25.48 -4.26 -14.36
N ARG A 62 -24.70 -3.53 -13.56
CA ARG A 62 -24.54 -2.08 -13.62
C ARG A 62 -23.16 -1.70 -14.14
N ALA A 63 -23.10 -0.88 -15.17
CA ALA A 63 -21.85 -0.33 -15.70
C ALA A 63 -21.21 0.61 -14.69
N TYR A 64 -19.88 0.52 -14.57
CA TYR A 64 -19.09 1.44 -13.76
C TYR A 64 -18.85 2.75 -14.50
N ARG A 65 -18.49 3.79 -13.75
CA ARG A 65 -18.25 5.11 -14.32
C ARG A 65 -16.77 5.47 -14.34
N TRP A 66 -16.05 5.14 -13.29
CA TRP A 66 -14.70 5.64 -13.07
C TRP A 66 -13.62 4.58 -13.25
N GLY A 67 -13.97 3.31 -13.13
CA GLY A 67 -13.05 2.18 -13.34
C GLY A 67 -13.79 0.92 -13.80
N GLU A 68 -13.14 -0.22 -13.64
CA GLU A 68 -13.62 -1.58 -13.95
C GLU A 68 -12.88 -2.55 -13.02
N ASP A 69 -13.52 -3.69 -12.73
CA ASP A 69 -12.94 -4.79 -11.97
C ASP A 69 -12.93 -6.11 -12.76
N GLY A 70 -12.08 -7.05 -12.34
CA GLY A 70 -12.07 -8.39 -12.91
C GLY A 70 -10.95 -9.29 -12.39
N ILE A 71 -11.26 -10.59 -12.26
CA ILE A 71 -10.33 -11.60 -11.71
C ILE A 71 -9.11 -11.78 -12.62
N ALA A 72 -7.91 -11.63 -12.02
CA ALA A 72 -6.63 -11.75 -12.72
C ALA A 72 -6.55 -10.85 -13.97
N GLY A 73 -7.18 -9.68 -13.90
CA GLY A 73 -7.44 -8.81 -15.03
C GLY A 73 -6.22 -8.03 -15.52
N VAL A 74 -6.21 -7.73 -16.82
CA VAL A 74 -5.27 -6.78 -17.45
C VAL A 74 -6.03 -5.76 -18.29
N SER A 75 -5.46 -4.57 -18.43
CA SER A 75 -5.97 -3.55 -19.35
C SER A 75 -4.84 -2.72 -19.93
N ASP A 76 -5.16 -1.84 -20.88
CA ASP A 76 -4.28 -0.72 -21.20
C ASP A 76 -4.20 0.26 -20.01
N ASP A 77 -3.21 1.15 -20.03
CA ASP A 77 -2.87 2.14 -19.01
C ASP A 77 -3.93 3.24 -18.81
N LYS A 78 -4.98 3.21 -19.63
CA LYS A 78 -6.20 4.04 -19.49
C LYS A 78 -7.48 3.22 -19.31
N GLN A 79 -7.32 1.91 -19.08
CA GLN A 79 -8.41 0.95 -18.85
C GLN A 79 -9.55 1.11 -19.86
N ARG A 80 -9.20 1.29 -21.13
CA ARG A 80 -10.16 1.43 -22.23
C ARG A 80 -10.58 0.06 -22.72
N LEU A 81 -9.64 -0.85 -22.91
CA LEU A 81 -9.88 -2.25 -23.25
C LEU A 81 -9.39 -3.14 -22.11
N CYS A 82 -10.31 -3.92 -21.56
CA CYS A 82 -10.13 -4.76 -20.39
C CYS A 82 -10.23 -6.24 -20.77
N PHE A 83 -9.42 -7.07 -20.12
CA PHE A 83 -9.46 -8.52 -20.24
C PHE A 83 -9.38 -9.14 -18.84
N ALA A 84 -10.23 -10.12 -18.54
CA ALA A 84 -10.21 -10.85 -17.26
C ALA A 84 -10.88 -12.22 -17.39
N LEU A 85 -10.79 -13.00 -16.31
CA LEU A 85 -11.48 -14.29 -16.23
C LEU A 85 -12.93 -14.14 -15.78
N ALA A 86 -13.79 -14.96 -16.36
CA ALA A 86 -15.08 -15.33 -15.80
C ALA A 86 -15.17 -16.85 -15.70
N LEU A 87 -15.71 -17.37 -14.60
CA LEU A 87 -15.79 -18.81 -14.34
C LEU A 87 -17.19 -19.24 -13.88
N TRP A 88 -17.58 -20.48 -14.18
CA TRP A 88 -18.74 -21.10 -13.59
C TRP A 88 -18.52 -22.61 -13.39
N ASN A 89 -18.72 -23.08 -12.17
CA ASN A 89 -18.58 -24.50 -11.79
C ASN A 89 -19.84 -25.34 -12.10
N GLY A 90 -20.84 -24.76 -12.77
CA GLY A 90 -22.13 -25.41 -13.04
C GLY A 90 -23.12 -25.40 -11.87
N ARG A 91 -22.76 -24.76 -10.75
CA ARG A 91 -23.54 -24.77 -9.49
C ARG A 91 -23.72 -23.40 -8.88
N ASP A 92 -22.78 -22.48 -9.09
CA ASP A 92 -22.87 -21.13 -8.56
C ASP A 92 -24.13 -20.42 -9.10
N PRO A 93 -24.79 -19.60 -8.27
CA PRO A 93 -25.98 -18.86 -8.69
C PRO A 93 -25.66 -17.70 -9.65
N ILE A 94 -24.38 -17.41 -9.84
CA ILE A 94 -23.86 -16.28 -10.61
C ILE A 94 -22.62 -16.70 -11.39
N LEU A 95 -22.29 -15.98 -12.45
CA LEU A 95 -21.01 -16.07 -13.13
C LEU A 95 -19.93 -15.39 -12.28
N LYS A 96 -18.84 -16.12 -11.98
CA LYS A 96 -17.73 -15.63 -11.17
C LYS A 96 -16.81 -14.73 -11.99
N GLU A 97 -17.15 -13.45 -12.09
CA GLU A 97 -16.39 -12.44 -12.84
C GLU A 97 -15.52 -11.54 -11.95
N ARG A 98 -15.77 -11.52 -10.65
CA ARG A 98 -15.13 -10.64 -9.66
C ARG A 98 -15.08 -11.31 -8.29
N MET A 99 -14.16 -10.83 -7.45
CA MET A 99 -13.98 -11.36 -6.10
C MET A 99 -15.13 -10.92 -5.19
N PHE A 100 -15.63 -11.87 -4.40
CA PHE A 100 -16.66 -11.60 -3.41
C PHE A 100 -16.05 -11.24 -2.06
N GLY A 101 -16.76 -10.42 -1.30
CA GLY A 101 -16.42 -10.13 0.08
C GLY A 101 -17.51 -9.32 0.76
N LEU A 102 -17.24 -8.96 2.00
CA LEU A 102 -18.18 -8.33 2.91
C LEU A 102 -17.97 -6.81 2.93
N THR A 103 -19.06 -6.08 3.10
CA THR A 103 -19.02 -4.65 3.43
C THR A 103 -18.77 -4.44 4.93
N ASN A 104 -18.45 -3.20 5.34
CA ASN A 104 -18.29 -2.82 6.76
C ASN A 104 -19.46 -3.24 7.66
N ALA A 105 -20.68 -3.29 7.13
CA ALA A 105 -21.88 -3.65 7.90
C ALA A 105 -22.12 -5.17 7.96
N GLU A 106 -21.37 -5.94 7.17
CA GLU A 106 -21.53 -7.39 7.01
C GLU A 106 -20.46 -8.19 7.74
N GLY A 107 -19.21 -7.71 7.76
CA GLY A 107 -18.16 -8.30 8.57
C GLY A 107 -18.29 -7.91 10.04
N ASN A 108 -17.92 -8.82 10.93
CA ASN A 108 -17.81 -8.52 12.36
C ASN A 108 -16.64 -7.59 12.66
N HIS A 109 -15.59 -7.62 11.83
CA HIS A 109 -14.46 -6.70 11.91
C HIS A 109 -14.39 -5.66 10.80
N GLY A 110 -15.12 -5.85 9.70
CA GLY A 110 -15.34 -4.80 8.71
C GLY A 110 -15.43 -5.32 7.28
N GLU A 111 -14.77 -4.63 6.35
CA GLU A 111 -14.64 -5.08 4.97
C GLU A 111 -13.69 -6.27 4.90
N ASP A 112 -14.02 -7.26 4.07
CA ASP A 112 -13.31 -8.54 4.14
C ASP A 112 -13.51 -9.37 2.85
N VAL A 113 -12.43 -9.61 2.10
CA VAL A 113 -12.48 -10.44 0.90
C VAL A 113 -12.57 -11.91 1.27
N LYS A 114 -13.61 -12.60 0.77
CA LYS A 114 -13.87 -14.01 1.10
C LYS A 114 -13.39 -14.96 0.01
N GLU A 115 -12.20 -14.71 -0.53
CA GLU A 115 -11.63 -15.44 -1.66
C GLU A 115 -10.16 -15.78 -1.43
N TYR A 116 -9.67 -16.84 -2.09
CA TYR A 116 -8.26 -17.17 -2.09
C TYR A 116 -7.65 -17.02 -3.48
N TYR A 117 -6.86 -15.97 -3.65
CA TYR A 117 -6.05 -15.70 -4.82
C TYR A 117 -4.64 -15.27 -4.43
N PHE A 118 -3.69 -15.40 -5.35
CA PHE A 118 -2.28 -15.19 -5.04
C PHE A 118 -1.52 -14.57 -6.22
N HIS A 119 -0.78 -13.51 -5.93
CA HIS A 119 0.18 -12.88 -6.82
C HIS A 119 1.49 -13.67 -6.80
N LEU A 120 1.69 -14.57 -7.77
CA LEU A 120 2.83 -15.50 -7.75
C LEU A 120 4.07 -14.93 -8.41
N ASP A 121 3.88 -14.12 -9.46
CA ASP A 121 4.99 -13.55 -10.22
C ASP A 121 4.56 -12.32 -11.00
N SER A 122 5.48 -11.37 -11.17
CA SER A 122 5.32 -10.21 -12.05
C SER A 122 6.68 -9.54 -12.24
N THR A 123 6.98 -9.14 -13.47
CA THR A 123 8.15 -8.31 -13.78
C THR A 123 7.78 -6.82 -13.85
N PRO A 124 8.70 -5.87 -13.62
CA PRO A 124 8.42 -4.43 -13.66
C PRO A 124 7.70 -3.91 -14.91
N THR A 125 8.06 -4.45 -16.08
CA THR A 125 7.43 -4.12 -17.35
C THR A 125 6.18 -4.95 -17.64
N HIS A 126 5.76 -5.80 -16.71
CA HIS A 126 4.68 -6.77 -16.85
C HIS A 126 4.87 -7.67 -18.08
N SER A 127 6.13 -7.95 -18.42
CA SER A 127 6.49 -8.81 -19.57
C SER A 127 6.23 -10.28 -19.30
N TYR A 128 6.26 -10.65 -18.02
CA TYR A 128 5.75 -11.88 -17.47
C TYR A 128 4.94 -11.58 -16.21
N MET A 129 3.81 -12.26 -16.04
CA MET A 129 2.97 -12.23 -14.84
C MET A 129 2.33 -13.59 -14.60
N LYS A 130 2.18 -13.98 -13.33
CA LYS A 130 1.52 -15.22 -12.92
C LYS A 130 0.61 -15.00 -11.72
N TYR A 131 -0.62 -15.45 -11.84
CA TYR A 131 -1.68 -15.37 -10.85
C TYR A 131 -2.26 -16.76 -10.58
N LEU A 132 -2.76 -17.00 -9.37
CA LEU A 132 -3.50 -18.21 -9.02
C LEU A 132 -4.82 -17.83 -8.33
N TYR A 133 -5.94 -18.36 -8.82
CA TYR A 133 -7.24 -18.32 -8.14
C TYR A 133 -7.65 -19.73 -7.70
N LYS A 134 -8.17 -19.87 -6.47
CA LYS A 134 -8.70 -21.13 -5.94
C LYS A 134 -10.22 -21.13 -5.99
N TYR A 135 -10.79 -21.81 -6.98
CA TYR A 135 -12.23 -21.78 -7.25
C TYR A 135 -12.93 -23.09 -6.85
N PRO A 136 -13.87 -23.09 -5.90
CA PRO A 136 -14.59 -24.30 -5.49
C PRO A 136 -15.39 -24.98 -6.63
N GLN A 137 -15.42 -26.31 -6.61
CA GLN A 137 -16.31 -27.11 -7.49
C GLN A 137 -17.76 -27.16 -6.97
N GLY A 138 -17.94 -27.01 -5.66
CA GLY A 138 -19.24 -26.83 -5.03
C GLY A 138 -19.75 -25.41 -5.20
N ALA A 139 -21.06 -25.21 -4.99
CA ALA A 139 -21.63 -23.86 -4.99
C ALA A 139 -20.93 -23.00 -3.93
N PHE A 140 -20.51 -21.81 -4.33
CA PHE A 140 -19.81 -20.89 -3.46
C PHE A 140 -20.73 -20.41 -2.30
N PRO A 141 -20.26 -20.42 -1.04
CA PRO A 141 -21.11 -20.25 0.14
C PRO A 141 -21.42 -18.78 0.48
N TYR A 142 -21.94 -18.00 -0.48
CA TYR A 142 -22.20 -16.56 -0.32
C TYR A 142 -23.07 -16.22 0.90
N ASP A 143 -24.26 -16.85 1.00
CA ASP A 143 -25.22 -16.54 2.07
C ASP A 143 -24.73 -16.98 3.46
N ASP A 144 -23.97 -18.07 3.54
CA ASP A 144 -23.38 -18.57 4.79
C ASP A 144 -22.35 -17.56 5.31
N LEU A 145 -21.43 -17.12 4.45
CA LEU A 145 -20.41 -16.11 4.78
C LEU A 145 -21.05 -14.82 5.29
N VAL A 146 -22.08 -14.30 4.61
CA VAL A 146 -22.77 -13.07 5.03
C VAL A 146 -23.52 -13.28 6.35
N THR A 147 -24.28 -14.37 6.47
CA THR A 147 -25.15 -14.59 7.62
C THR A 147 -24.37 -14.86 8.89
N VAL A 148 -23.32 -15.68 8.82
CA VAL A 148 -22.50 -16.03 9.98
C VAL A 148 -21.71 -14.81 10.47
N ASN A 149 -21.04 -14.08 9.58
CA ASN A 149 -20.27 -12.89 9.97
C ASN A 149 -21.15 -11.79 10.57
N ARG A 150 -22.34 -11.53 10.00
CA ARG A 150 -23.32 -10.59 10.60
C ARG A 150 -23.78 -10.99 12.01
N SER A 151 -23.76 -12.28 12.33
CA SER A 151 -24.19 -12.80 13.63
C SER A 151 -23.08 -12.79 14.70
N ARG A 152 -21.82 -12.65 14.27
CA ARG A 152 -20.64 -12.60 15.16
C ARG A 152 -20.47 -11.22 15.76
N GLY A 153 -19.95 -11.19 16.99
CA GLY A 153 -19.57 -9.94 17.67
C GLY A 153 -18.11 -9.58 17.41
N ARG A 154 -17.70 -8.39 17.86
CA ARG A 154 -16.32 -7.87 17.80
C ARG A 154 -15.31 -8.68 18.66
N HIS A 155 -15.77 -9.65 19.44
CA HIS A 155 -14.89 -10.54 20.22
C HIS A 155 -14.73 -11.92 19.60
N ASP A 156 -15.50 -12.22 18.56
CA ASP A 156 -15.38 -13.44 17.79
C ASP A 156 -14.36 -13.21 16.67
N PRO A 157 -13.58 -14.23 16.26
CA PRO A 157 -12.74 -14.14 15.06
C PRO A 157 -13.60 -13.99 13.80
N GLU A 158 -13.01 -13.56 12.70
CA GLU A 158 -13.66 -13.58 11.38
C GLU A 158 -14.04 -15.01 10.97
N TYR A 159 -15.12 -15.16 10.21
CA TYR A 159 -15.50 -16.43 9.60
C TYR A 159 -15.03 -16.45 8.15
N GLU A 160 -14.02 -17.26 7.88
CA GLU A 160 -13.33 -17.32 6.60
C GLU A 160 -13.93 -18.35 5.65
N LEU A 161 -13.61 -18.23 4.35
CA LEU A 161 -14.05 -19.19 3.35
C LEU A 161 -13.58 -20.63 3.67
N LEU A 162 -12.39 -20.81 4.27
CA LEU A 162 -11.93 -22.12 4.74
C LEU A 162 -12.82 -22.70 5.86
N ASP A 163 -13.43 -21.86 6.71
CA ASP A 163 -14.23 -22.32 7.84
C ASP A 163 -15.58 -22.93 7.40
N THR A 164 -16.02 -22.62 6.17
CA THR A 164 -17.23 -23.18 5.56
C THR A 164 -17.12 -24.67 5.22
N GLY A 165 -15.89 -25.21 5.22
CA GLY A 165 -15.58 -26.59 4.82
C GLY A 165 -15.61 -26.83 3.30
N VAL A 166 -15.79 -25.79 2.47
CA VAL A 166 -15.87 -25.94 1.00
C VAL A 166 -14.58 -26.52 0.38
N PHE A 167 -13.45 -26.46 1.10
CA PHE A 167 -12.16 -27.00 0.69
C PHE A 167 -11.76 -28.32 1.39
N ASP A 168 -12.58 -28.88 2.28
CA ASP A 168 -12.20 -30.03 3.13
C ASP A 168 -11.94 -31.32 2.35
N GLU A 169 -12.64 -31.50 1.23
CA GLU A 169 -12.51 -32.67 0.34
C GLU A 169 -11.60 -32.41 -0.88
N ASP A 170 -10.84 -31.31 -0.88
CA ASP A 170 -10.01 -30.88 -2.02
C ASP A 170 -10.78 -30.64 -3.32
N ARG A 171 -12.09 -30.43 -3.25
CA ARG A 171 -12.98 -30.20 -4.40
C ARG A 171 -12.95 -28.76 -4.90
N TYR A 172 -11.82 -28.37 -5.47
CA TYR A 172 -11.62 -27.06 -6.07
C TYR A 172 -10.73 -27.13 -7.32
N PHE A 173 -10.75 -26.06 -8.09
CA PHE A 173 -9.82 -25.81 -9.18
C PHE A 173 -8.73 -24.84 -8.72
N ASP A 174 -7.47 -25.20 -8.92
CA ASP A 174 -6.40 -24.18 -8.99
C ASP A 174 -6.39 -23.65 -10.42
N VAL A 175 -6.76 -22.38 -10.61
CA VAL A 175 -6.77 -21.70 -11.90
C VAL A 175 -5.57 -20.77 -12.00
N PHE A 176 -4.54 -21.22 -12.71
CA PHE A 176 -3.37 -20.41 -13.01
C PHE A 176 -3.63 -19.54 -14.24
N VAL A 177 -3.25 -18.27 -14.16
CA VAL A 177 -3.28 -17.32 -15.27
C VAL A 177 -1.88 -16.79 -15.48
N GLU A 178 -1.36 -16.98 -16.68
CA GLU A 178 -0.04 -16.51 -17.07
C GLU A 178 -0.13 -15.58 -18.27
N TYR A 179 0.51 -14.44 -18.14
CA TYR A 179 0.66 -13.45 -19.19
C TYR A 179 2.13 -13.36 -19.60
N ALA A 180 2.40 -13.38 -20.90
CA ALA A 180 3.73 -13.16 -21.44
C ALA A 180 3.68 -12.20 -22.63
N LYS A 181 4.54 -11.18 -22.64
CA LYS A 181 4.62 -10.24 -23.76
C LYS A 181 5.63 -10.69 -24.80
N ALA A 182 5.17 -10.95 -26.02
CA ALA A 182 6.05 -11.05 -27.19
C ALA A 182 6.57 -9.68 -27.62
N GLY A 183 5.78 -8.63 -27.39
CA GLY A 183 6.13 -7.23 -27.58
C GLY A 183 5.23 -6.31 -26.73
N PRO A 184 5.44 -4.98 -26.76
CA PRO A 184 4.67 -4.05 -25.95
C PRO A 184 3.15 -4.10 -26.16
N GLU A 185 2.71 -4.49 -27.35
CA GLU A 185 1.29 -4.56 -27.75
C GLU A 185 0.79 -5.99 -28.00
N ASP A 186 1.54 -7.01 -27.58
CA ASP A 186 1.31 -8.41 -27.93
C ASP A 186 1.44 -9.31 -26.70
N LEU A 187 0.27 -9.70 -26.16
CA LEU A 187 0.10 -10.45 -24.92
C LEU A 187 -0.32 -11.89 -25.23
N LEU A 188 0.49 -12.84 -24.81
CA LEU A 188 0.18 -14.26 -24.78
C LEU A 188 -0.44 -14.59 -23.44
N ILE A 189 -1.54 -15.34 -23.45
CA ILE A 189 -2.35 -15.64 -22.28
C ILE A 189 -2.51 -17.15 -22.20
N GLU A 190 -2.00 -17.78 -21.14
CA GLU A 190 -2.19 -19.21 -20.87
C GLU A 190 -2.96 -19.37 -19.55
N ILE A 191 -4.11 -20.05 -19.61
CA ILE A 191 -4.95 -20.32 -18.44
C ILE A 191 -4.99 -21.83 -18.24
N THR A 192 -4.53 -22.30 -17.08
CA THR A 192 -4.51 -23.72 -16.74
C THR A 192 -5.31 -23.97 -15.48
N ALA A 193 -6.38 -24.77 -15.61
CA ALA A 193 -7.21 -25.20 -14.49
C ALA A 193 -6.83 -26.62 -14.07
N HIS A 194 -6.30 -26.78 -12.86
CA HIS A 194 -6.04 -28.08 -12.25
C HIS A 194 -7.22 -28.48 -11.39
N ASN A 195 -7.77 -29.68 -11.60
CA ASN A 195 -8.76 -30.26 -10.72
C ASN A 195 -8.06 -30.92 -9.54
N ARG A 196 -8.21 -30.36 -8.33
CA ARG A 196 -7.64 -30.94 -7.09
C ARG A 196 -8.54 -32.01 -6.47
N GLY A 197 -9.79 -32.08 -6.92
CA GLY A 197 -10.79 -32.98 -6.40
C GLY A 197 -10.56 -34.44 -6.82
N PRO A 198 -11.22 -35.37 -6.11
CA PRO A 198 -11.09 -36.80 -6.36
C PRO A 198 -11.90 -37.29 -7.58
N ASP A 199 -12.78 -36.46 -8.13
CA ASP A 199 -13.68 -36.79 -9.23
C ASP A 199 -13.47 -35.86 -10.43
N GLU A 200 -13.85 -36.32 -11.63
CA GLU A 200 -13.96 -35.46 -12.80
C GLU A 200 -14.97 -34.33 -12.55
N ALA A 201 -14.62 -33.11 -12.97
CA ALA A 201 -15.44 -31.93 -12.77
C ALA A 201 -15.48 -31.05 -14.03
N THR A 202 -16.64 -30.46 -14.30
CA THR A 202 -16.83 -29.50 -15.39
C THR A 202 -16.53 -28.09 -14.89
N LEU A 203 -15.76 -27.34 -15.66
CA LEU A 203 -15.51 -25.92 -15.47
C LEU A 203 -15.88 -25.17 -16.75
N HIS A 204 -16.77 -24.20 -16.64
CA HIS A 204 -16.99 -23.21 -17.68
C HIS A 204 -15.95 -22.11 -17.46
N LEU A 205 -15.03 -21.97 -18.41
CA LEU A 205 -13.98 -20.95 -18.41
C LEU A 205 -14.28 -19.94 -19.53
N LEU A 206 -14.49 -18.68 -19.16
CA LEU A 206 -14.94 -17.61 -20.05
C LEU A 206 -13.98 -16.41 -19.99
N PRO A 207 -12.81 -16.47 -20.64
CA PRO A 207 -11.96 -15.31 -20.80
C PRO A 207 -12.74 -14.22 -21.54
N THR A 208 -12.84 -13.05 -20.91
CA THR A 208 -13.78 -12.00 -21.31
C THR A 208 -13.01 -10.73 -21.67
N LEU A 209 -13.38 -10.11 -22.78
CA LEU A 209 -12.82 -8.87 -23.32
C LEU A 209 -13.94 -7.81 -23.38
N TRP A 210 -13.72 -6.62 -22.83
CA TRP A 210 -14.72 -5.55 -22.87
C TRP A 210 -14.11 -4.15 -22.88
N PHE A 211 -14.88 -3.20 -23.38
CA PHE A 211 -14.54 -1.78 -23.26
C PHE A 211 -15.14 -1.18 -21.99
N ARG A 212 -14.34 -0.39 -21.26
CA ARG A 212 -14.85 0.42 -20.14
C ARG A 212 -15.93 1.36 -20.65
N HIS A 213 -17.02 1.45 -19.89
CA HIS A 213 -18.20 2.18 -20.31
C HIS A 213 -18.02 3.70 -20.25
N THR A 214 -17.68 4.35 -21.37
CA THR A 214 -17.47 5.82 -21.43
C THR A 214 -18.46 6.57 -22.34
N TRP A 215 -19.30 5.88 -23.11
CA TRP A 215 -20.09 6.49 -24.18
C TRP A 215 -21.43 7.10 -23.73
N SER A 216 -22.08 6.55 -22.70
CA SER A 216 -23.42 7.01 -22.34
C SER A 216 -23.45 8.33 -21.56
N TRP A 217 -22.36 8.69 -20.89
CA TRP A 217 -22.31 9.81 -19.94
C TRP A 217 -21.22 10.83 -20.26
N ALA A 218 -20.10 10.46 -20.89
CA ALA A 218 -19.02 11.40 -21.21
C ALA A 218 -19.39 12.45 -22.26
N GLY A 219 -20.33 12.13 -23.15
CA GLY A 219 -20.69 12.97 -24.30
C GLY A 219 -19.57 13.01 -25.35
N GLY A 220 -19.89 12.76 -26.62
CA GLY A 220 -18.94 12.95 -27.72
C GLY A 220 -17.89 11.85 -27.93
N THR A 221 -17.94 10.74 -27.19
CA THR A 221 -17.14 9.54 -27.44
C THR A 221 -17.85 8.60 -28.42
N ALA A 222 -17.13 8.09 -29.42
CA ALA A 222 -17.65 7.03 -30.29
C ALA A 222 -17.78 5.72 -29.50
N VAL A 223 -18.84 4.95 -29.77
CA VAL A 223 -19.02 3.63 -29.15
C VAL A 223 -17.98 2.68 -29.78
N PRO A 224 -17.09 2.08 -28.98
CA PRO A 224 -16.12 1.11 -29.48
C PRO A 224 -16.84 -0.20 -29.87
N GLY A 225 -16.18 -1.08 -30.62
CA GLY A 225 -16.85 -2.27 -31.15
C GLY A 225 -16.01 -3.54 -31.06
N LEU A 226 -16.63 -4.61 -30.55
CA LEU A 226 -16.18 -5.99 -30.64
C LEU A 226 -17.00 -6.71 -31.71
N ARG A 227 -16.33 -7.57 -32.48
CA ARG A 227 -16.99 -8.41 -33.48
C ARG A 227 -16.29 -9.73 -33.67
N ARG A 228 -17.05 -10.81 -33.84
CA ARG A 228 -16.51 -12.11 -34.24
C ARG A 228 -15.88 -12.07 -35.63
N THR A 229 -14.68 -12.62 -35.75
CA THR A 229 -14.00 -12.93 -37.01
C THR A 229 -13.57 -14.41 -37.01
N PRO A 230 -13.18 -14.99 -38.16
CA PRO A 230 -12.67 -16.36 -38.19
C PRO A 230 -11.47 -16.53 -37.25
N GLY A 231 -11.64 -17.29 -36.16
CA GLY A 231 -10.57 -17.61 -35.21
C GLY A 231 -10.18 -16.49 -34.22
N ALA A 232 -10.88 -15.35 -34.22
CA ALA A 232 -10.60 -14.26 -33.27
C ALA A 232 -11.84 -13.43 -32.91
N ILE A 233 -11.67 -12.53 -31.93
CA ILE A 233 -12.54 -11.38 -31.69
C ILE A 233 -11.76 -10.14 -32.11
N ARG A 234 -12.34 -9.33 -33.00
CA ARG A 234 -11.76 -8.05 -33.43
C ARG A 234 -12.34 -6.93 -32.59
N ALA A 235 -11.47 -6.16 -31.93
CA ALA A 235 -11.82 -4.99 -31.14
C ALA A 235 -11.39 -3.71 -31.86
N VAL A 236 -12.23 -2.68 -31.88
CA VAL A 236 -11.96 -1.39 -32.54
C VAL A 236 -12.30 -0.27 -31.58
N HIS A 237 -11.34 0.61 -31.35
CA HIS A 237 -11.50 1.82 -30.56
C HIS A 237 -10.71 2.96 -31.23
N ASP A 238 -11.27 4.17 -31.22
CA ASP A 238 -10.73 5.31 -31.98
C ASP A 238 -9.27 5.66 -31.60
N GLU A 239 -8.96 5.66 -30.30
CA GLU A 239 -7.59 5.93 -29.82
C GLU A 239 -6.67 4.70 -29.77
N LEU A 240 -7.14 3.54 -29.27
CA LEU A 240 -6.32 2.32 -29.15
C LEU A 240 -6.07 1.59 -30.48
N GLY A 241 -6.83 1.92 -31.52
CA GLY A 241 -6.78 1.27 -32.82
C GLY A 241 -7.53 -0.07 -32.86
N THR A 242 -7.17 -0.91 -33.83
CA THR A 242 -7.73 -2.26 -33.98
C THR A 242 -6.89 -3.25 -33.18
N ARG A 243 -7.52 -4.14 -32.42
CA ARG A 243 -6.91 -5.26 -31.71
C ARG A 243 -7.59 -6.58 -32.08
N TRP A 244 -6.87 -7.68 -31.86
CA TRP A 244 -7.33 -9.04 -32.13
C TRP A 244 -7.07 -9.91 -30.91
N LEU A 245 -8.13 -10.53 -30.40
CA LEU A 245 -8.03 -11.61 -29.41
C LEU A 245 -8.19 -12.95 -30.13
N TYR A 246 -7.07 -13.63 -30.37
CA TYR A 246 -7.04 -15.00 -30.86
C TYR A 246 -7.26 -15.98 -29.72
N PHE A 247 -7.88 -17.12 -30.00
CA PHE A 247 -8.12 -18.17 -29.02
C PHE A 247 -8.12 -19.55 -29.67
N THR A 248 -7.77 -20.57 -28.90
CA THR A 248 -7.65 -21.95 -29.40
C THR A 248 -9.01 -22.63 -29.59
N GLY A 249 -9.14 -23.43 -30.65
CA GLY A 249 -10.29 -24.30 -30.90
C GLY A 249 -11.50 -23.61 -31.54
N GLU A 250 -12.46 -24.43 -31.99
CA GLU A 250 -13.78 -23.96 -32.41
C GLU A 250 -14.67 -23.83 -31.16
N THR A 251 -14.56 -22.67 -30.51
CA THR A 251 -15.27 -22.38 -29.25
C THR A 251 -16.38 -21.36 -29.50
N GLU A 252 -17.50 -21.52 -28.78
CA GLU A 252 -18.59 -20.55 -28.79
C GLU A 252 -18.10 -19.18 -28.28
N THR A 253 -18.58 -18.12 -28.91
CA THR A 253 -18.28 -16.75 -28.51
C THR A 253 -19.57 -16.00 -28.26
N LEU A 254 -19.69 -15.44 -27.07
CA LEU A 254 -20.87 -14.75 -26.57
C LEU A 254 -20.60 -13.24 -26.59
N PHE A 255 -21.56 -12.45 -27.05
CA PHE A 255 -21.43 -10.99 -27.18
C PHE A 255 -22.60 -10.27 -26.53
N THR A 256 -22.31 -9.16 -25.86
CA THR A 256 -23.31 -8.25 -25.28
C THR A 256 -22.73 -6.83 -25.20
N GLU A 257 -23.49 -5.89 -24.66
CA GLU A 257 -22.99 -4.56 -24.34
C GLU A 257 -22.53 -4.46 -22.87
N ASN A 258 -21.51 -3.65 -22.58
CA ASN A 258 -21.18 -3.22 -21.21
C ASN A 258 -22.10 -2.06 -20.76
N ASP A 259 -23.37 -2.10 -21.15
CA ASP A 259 -24.40 -1.15 -20.75
C ASP A 259 -25.16 -1.67 -19.51
N THR A 260 -25.54 -0.78 -18.60
CA THR A 260 -26.35 -1.15 -17.42
C THR A 260 -27.68 -1.81 -17.81
N ASP A 261 -28.01 -2.94 -17.17
CA ASP A 261 -29.36 -3.48 -17.12
C ASP A 261 -30.24 -2.58 -16.24
N ASN A 262 -30.86 -1.59 -16.88
CA ASN A 262 -31.75 -0.64 -16.23
C ASN A 262 -33.04 -1.31 -15.74
N GLU A 263 -33.50 -2.38 -16.39
CA GLU A 263 -34.72 -3.08 -15.99
C GLU A 263 -34.52 -3.76 -14.64
N ARG A 264 -33.36 -4.42 -14.47
CA ARG A 264 -32.98 -5.04 -13.20
C ARG A 264 -32.62 -4.01 -12.13
N VAL A 265 -31.78 -3.03 -12.46
CA VAL A 265 -31.15 -2.14 -11.46
C VAL A 265 -32.05 -0.98 -11.06
N PHE A 266 -32.73 -0.35 -12.03
CA PHE A 266 -33.50 0.89 -11.80
C PHE A 266 -35.00 0.74 -12.11
N GLY A 267 -35.45 -0.42 -12.61
CA GLY A 267 -36.83 -0.65 -13.03
C GLY A 267 -37.27 0.17 -14.26
N SER A 268 -36.31 0.70 -15.03
CA SER A 268 -36.57 1.45 -16.26
C SER A 268 -36.19 0.63 -17.51
N PRO A 269 -36.84 0.85 -18.68
CA PRO A 269 -36.60 0.01 -19.86
C PRO A 269 -35.16 0.07 -20.37
N ASN A 270 -34.66 -1.07 -20.83
CA ASN A 270 -33.37 -1.14 -21.49
C ASN A 270 -33.43 -0.56 -22.92
N ALA A 271 -32.36 0.11 -23.35
CA ALA A 271 -32.25 0.63 -24.72
C ALA A 271 -32.01 -0.48 -25.76
N THR A 272 -31.41 -1.58 -25.32
CA THR A 272 -31.08 -2.79 -26.08
C THR A 272 -31.35 -4.00 -25.17
N PRO A 273 -31.77 -5.16 -25.69
CA PRO A 273 -31.89 -6.38 -24.89
C PRO A 273 -30.54 -6.96 -24.44
N TYR A 274 -29.43 -6.54 -25.04
CA TYR A 274 -28.07 -7.02 -24.73
C TYR A 274 -27.40 -6.05 -23.77
N VAL A 275 -27.31 -6.42 -22.50
CA VAL A 275 -26.80 -5.60 -21.39
C VAL A 275 -25.69 -6.32 -20.63
N LYS A 276 -25.05 -5.66 -19.66
CA LYS A 276 -23.79 -6.07 -19.01
C LYS A 276 -23.79 -7.51 -18.47
N ASP A 277 -24.92 -7.98 -17.93
CA ASP A 277 -25.11 -9.32 -17.38
C ASP A 277 -25.66 -10.34 -18.39
N GLY A 278 -25.74 -10.00 -19.68
CA GLY A 278 -26.27 -10.88 -20.71
C GLY A 278 -25.55 -12.23 -20.83
N ILE A 279 -24.22 -12.24 -20.60
CA ILE A 279 -23.42 -13.47 -20.59
C ILE A 279 -23.71 -14.32 -19.34
N ASP A 280 -23.88 -13.71 -18.17
CA ASP A 280 -24.28 -14.40 -16.93
C ASP A 280 -25.65 -15.07 -17.12
N ARG A 281 -26.63 -14.32 -17.65
CA ARG A 281 -27.98 -14.84 -17.95
C ARG A 281 -27.98 -15.96 -18.99
N TYR A 282 -27.13 -15.87 -20.01
CA TYR A 282 -26.99 -16.92 -21.01
C TYR A 282 -26.43 -18.22 -20.42
N VAL A 283 -25.35 -18.12 -19.64
CA VAL A 283 -24.57 -19.28 -19.16
C VAL A 283 -25.21 -19.92 -17.92
N VAL A 284 -25.67 -19.11 -16.98
CA VAL A 284 -26.14 -19.56 -15.65
C VAL A 284 -27.66 -19.76 -15.63
N HIS A 285 -28.40 -19.02 -16.45
CA HIS A 285 -29.87 -19.02 -16.45
C HIS A 285 -30.50 -19.53 -17.74
N ASP A 286 -29.70 -20.05 -18.68
CA ASP A 286 -30.13 -20.59 -19.98
C ASP A 286 -30.96 -19.60 -20.83
N GLU A 287 -30.79 -18.29 -20.62
CA GLU A 287 -31.51 -17.25 -21.36
C GLU A 287 -30.83 -16.97 -22.71
N THR A 288 -31.05 -17.84 -23.69
CA THR A 288 -30.33 -17.80 -24.99
C THR A 288 -30.49 -16.49 -25.78
N GLY A 289 -31.50 -15.68 -25.46
CA GLY A 289 -31.75 -14.37 -26.10
C GLY A 289 -31.05 -13.19 -25.43
N ALA A 290 -30.29 -13.42 -24.34
CA ALA A 290 -29.61 -12.37 -23.58
C ALA A 290 -28.29 -11.89 -24.22
N VAL A 291 -27.81 -12.59 -25.25
CA VAL A 291 -26.58 -12.26 -26.02
C VAL A 291 -26.92 -11.95 -27.48
N ASP A 292 -26.09 -11.15 -28.13
CA ASP A 292 -26.32 -10.72 -29.52
C ASP A 292 -26.02 -11.84 -30.53
N PRO A 293 -27.01 -12.36 -31.27
CA PRO A 293 -26.79 -13.38 -32.30
C PRO A 293 -25.98 -12.88 -33.50
N GLN A 294 -25.80 -11.56 -33.66
CA GLN A 294 -24.91 -11.00 -34.69
C GLN A 294 -23.44 -11.05 -34.28
N GLN A 295 -23.15 -11.46 -33.04
CA GLN A 295 -21.80 -11.58 -32.49
C GLN A 295 -21.03 -10.25 -32.54
N THR A 296 -21.71 -9.19 -32.09
CA THR A 296 -21.23 -7.82 -31.96
C THR A 296 -21.58 -7.24 -30.59
N GLY A 297 -20.80 -6.26 -30.13
CA GLY A 297 -21.11 -5.49 -28.92
C GLY A 297 -19.88 -4.82 -28.33
N THR A 298 -19.93 -4.45 -27.06
CA THR A 298 -18.80 -3.85 -26.30
C THR A 298 -18.22 -4.77 -25.23
N LYS A 299 -18.84 -5.94 -24.99
CA LYS A 299 -18.36 -7.02 -24.12
C LYS A 299 -18.49 -8.37 -24.83
N ALA A 300 -17.47 -9.21 -24.75
CA ALA A 300 -17.50 -10.54 -25.37
C ALA A 300 -16.68 -11.57 -24.58
N ALA A 301 -17.15 -12.82 -24.56
CA ALA A 301 -16.46 -13.92 -23.90
C ALA A 301 -16.24 -15.10 -24.86
N VAL A 302 -15.13 -15.81 -24.67
CA VAL A 302 -14.85 -17.09 -25.34
C VAL A 302 -15.25 -18.22 -24.39
N HIS A 303 -16.32 -18.95 -24.68
CA HIS A 303 -16.93 -19.89 -23.72
C HIS A 303 -16.37 -21.31 -23.86
N HIS A 304 -15.33 -21.62 -23.09
CA HIS A 304 -14.78 -22.97 -23.01
C HIS A 304 -15.49 -23.80 -21.94
N VAL A 305 -16.10 -24.92 -22.33
CA VAL A 305 -16.60 -25.93 -21.38
C VAL A 305 -15.56 -27.03 -21.25
N LEU A 306 -14.87 -27.04 -20.11
CA LEU A 306 -13.77 -27.95 -19.82
C LEU A 306 -14.28 -29.08 -18.94
N THR A 307 -14.06 -30.33 -19.35
CA THR A 307 -14.21 -31.50 -18.47
C THR A 307 -12.82 -31.89 -18.00
N VAL A 308 -12.53 -31.66 -16.73
CA VAL A 308 -11.19 -31.84 -16.16
C VAL A 308 -11.15 -33.11 -15.30
N PRO A 309 -10.40 -34.15 -15.69
CA PRO A 309 -10.27 -35.37 -14.90
C PRO A 309 -9.71 -35.10 -13.50
N ALA A 310 -10.04 -35.97 -12.54
CA ALA A 310 -9.52 -35.91 -11.18
C ALA A 310 -7.98 -35.86 -11.15
N GLY A 311 -7.40 -34.88 -10.44
CA GLY A 311 -5.95 -34.70 -10.33
C GLY A 311 -5.24 -34.23 -11.60
N ASP A 312 -5.95 -34.03 -12.71
CA ASP A 312 -5.39 -33.58 -13.99
C ASP A 312 -5.68 -32.09 -14.23
N SER A 313 -5.39 -31.61 -15.44
CA SER A 313 -5.57 -30.22 -15.83
C SER A 313 -6.03 -30.04 -17.26
N ALA A 314 -6.65 -28.89 -17.52
CA ALA A 314 -6.97 -28.41 -18.86
C ALA A 314 -6.39 -27.01 -19.06
N THR A 315 -5.86 -26.76 -20.27
CA THR A 315 -5.22 -25.49 -20.62
C THR A 315 -5.90 -24.85 -21.82
N VAL A 316 -6.21 -23.56 -21.71
CA VAL A 316 -6.71 -22.70 -22.78
C VAL A 316 -5.66 -21.63 -23.08
N ARG A 317 -5.50 -21.28 -24.37
CA ARG A 317 -4.56 -20.24 -24.81
C ARG A 317 -5.25 -19.17 -25.62
N LEU A 318 -4.88 -17.92 -25.36
CA LEU A 318 -5.33 -16.73 -26.08
C LEU A 318 -4.14 -15.82 -26.39
N ARG A 319 -4.29 -14.95 -27.39
CA ARG A 319 -3.30 -13.93 -27.72
C ARG A 319 -4.00 -12.63 -28.09
N LEU A 320 -3.72 -11.56 -27.35
CA LEU A 320 -4.23 -10.21 -27.60
C LEU A 320 -3.13 -9.37 -28.26
N THR A 321 -3.37 -8.89 -29.47
CA THR A 321 -2.37 -8.10 -30.23
C THR A 321 -3.00 -7.01 -31.09
N ASP A 322 -2.23 -5.97 -31.43
CA ASP A 322 -2.60 -4.95 -32.42
C ASP A 322 -2.38 -5.37 -33.88
N THR A 323 -1.77 -6.54 -34.11
CA THR A 323 -1.41 -7.02 -35.44
C THR A 323 -2.29 -8.20 -35.84
N GLU A 324 -2.79 -8.20 -37.09
CA GLU A 324 -3.49 -9.36 -37.64
C GLU A 324 -2.46 -10.45 -38.01
N LEU A 325 -2.52 -11.59 -37.30
CA LEU A 325 -1.60 -12.71 -37.44
C LEU A 325 -2.20 -13.83 -38.29
N ALA A 326 -1.39 -14.38 -39.20
CA ALA A 326 -1.75 -15.55 -39.98
C ALA A 326 -1.67 -16.86 -39.16
N ASP A 327 -0.66 -16.96 -38.28
CA ASP A 327 -0.49 -18.06 -37.33
C ASP A 327 -0.19 -17.47 -35.93
N PRO A 328 -1.22 -17.29 -35.08
CA PRO A 328 -1.05 -16.75 -33.73
C PRO A 328 -0.23 -17.65 -32.80
N TRP A 329 0.00 -18.92 -33.15
CA TRP A 329 0.48 -19.97 -32.24
C TRP A 329 1.94 -20.38 -32.46
N ALA A 330 2.52 -20.07 -33.63
CA ALA A 330 3.85 -20.54 -34.05
C ALA A 330 4.95 -20.40 -32.98
N GLU A 331 5.00 -19.28 -32.25
CA GLU A 331 6.05 -18.97 -31.27
C GLU A 331 5.54 -18.93 -29.83
N PHE A 332 4.29 -19.34 -29.59
CA PHE A 332 3.59 -19.08 -28.33
C PHE A 332 4.32 -19.68 -27.11
N HIS A 333 4.62 -20.98 -27.16
CA HIS A 333 5.24 -21.68 -26.03
C HIS A 333 6.67 -21.20 -25.79
N GLN A 334 7.43 -21.04 -26.87
CA GLN A 334 8.80 -20.56 -26.80
C GLN A 334 8.88 -19.18 -26.15
N MET A 335 7.98 -18.27 -26.51
CA MET A 335 7.97 -16.92 -25.93
C MET A 335 7.52 -16.92 -24.47
N LEU A 336 6.50 -17.72 -24.12
CA LEU A 336 6.06 -17.88 -22.72
C LEU A 336 7.21 -18.39 -21.84
N ASP A 337 7.91 -19.44 -22.26
CA ASP A 337 9.06 -19.99 -21.54
C ASP A 337 10.26 -19.03 -21.50
N THR A 338 10.46 -18.25 -22.57
CA THR A 338 11.48 -17.19 -22.60
C THR A 338 11.18 -16.13 -21.54
N ARG A 339 9.94 -15.64 -21.47
CA ARG A 339 9.51 -14.64 -20.48
C ARG A 339 9.59 -15.16 -19.04
N ARG A 340 9.23 -16.44 -18.80
CA ARG A 340 9.45 -17.13 -17.52
C ARG A 340 10.93 -17.13 -17.12
N THR A 341 11.79 -17.56 -18.03
CA THR A 341 13.25 -17.64 -17.79
C THR A 341 13.86 -16.26 -17.54
N GLU A 342 13.43 -15.25 -18.28
CA GLU A 342 13.87 -13.87 -18.07
C GLU A 342 13.43 -13.32 -16.72
N ALA A 343 12.21 -13.65 -16.26
CA ALA A 343 11.75 -13.28 -14.93
C ALA A 343 12.59 -13.96 -13.84
N ASP A 344 12.93 -15.24 -13.99
CA ASP A 344 13.83 -15.95 -13.07
C ASP A 344 15.20 -15.26 -12.98
N VAL A 345 15.81 -14.95 -14.12
CA VAL A 345 17.10 -14.23 -14.18
C VAL A 345 17.01 -12.84 -13.54
N PHE A 346 15.92 -12.11 -13.77
CA PHE A 346 15.70 -10.80 -13.16
C PHE A 346 15.67 -10.88 -11.63
N PHE A 347 14.84 -11.78 -11.08
CA PHE A 347 14.69 -11.93 -9.62
C PHE A 347 15.93 -12.52 -8.96
N GLU A 348 16.68 -13.40 -9.64
CA GLU A 348 18.00 -13.83 -9.18
C GLU A 348 18.96 -12.66 -8.98
N GLY A 349 18.87 -11.61 -9.82
CA GLY A 349 19.65 -10.38 -9.68
C GLY A 349 19.08 -9.35 -8.71
N VAL A 350 17.88 -9.55 -8.16
CA VAL A 350 17.27 -8.70 -7.13
C VAL A 350 17.58 -9.21 -5.73
N VAL A 351 17.58 -10.54 -5.55
CA VAL A 351 17.76 -11.17 -4.25
C VAL A 351 19.25 -11.36 -3.91
N PRO A 352 19.74 -10.95 -2.73
CA PRO A 352 21.14 -11.15 -2.33
C PRO A 352 21.57 -12.63 -2.35
N GLU A 353 22.88 -12.86 -2.53
CA GLU A 353 23.45 -14.20 -2.41
C GLU A 353 23.30 -14.72 -0.96
N GLY A 354 22.92 -16.00 -0.82
CA GLY A 354 22.85 -16.67 0.49
C GLY A 354 21.48 -16.74 1.17
N LEU A 355 20.45 -16.08 0.64
CA LEU A 355 19.07 -16.25 1.14
C LEU A 355 18.57 -17.68 0.89
N ALA A 356 17.86 -18.24 1.87
CA ALA A 356 17.23 -19.55 1.75
C ALA A 356 16.09 -19.53 0.72
N GLU A 357 15.72 -20.69 0.17
CA GLU A 357 14.66 -20.78 -0.85
C GLU A 357 13.32 -20.17 -0.38
N ASP A 358 12.99 -20.36 0.91
CA ASP A 358 11.75 -19.83 1.49
C ASP A 358 11.74 -18.30 1.54
N GLU A 359 12.87 -17.69 1.90
CA GLU A 359 13.06 -16.23 1.89
C GLU A 359 13.04 -15.69 0.45
N ARG A 360 13.72 -16.36 -0.48
CA ARG A 360 13.70 -15.98 -1.91
C ARG A 360 12.29 -15.99 -2.48
N ARG A 361 11.49 -17.00 -2.11
CA ARG A 361 10.07 -17.12 -2.50
C ARG A 361 9.24 -15.98 -1.91
N MET A 362 9.41 -15.69 -0.62
CA MET A 362 8.72 -14.59 0.05
C MET A 362 9.02 -13.25 -0.60
N VAL A 363 10.30 -12.94 -0.86
CA VAL A 363 10.71 -11.70 -1.53
C VAL A 363 10.08 -11.59 -2.93
N ARG A 364 10.08 -12.66 -3.72
CA ARG A 364 9.50 -12.66 -5.07
C ARG A 364 7.98 -12.45 -5.03
N GLN A 365 7.26 -13.12 -4.13
CA GLN A 365 5.80 -12.96 -4.01
C GLN A 365 5.41 -11.58 -3.46
N ALA A 366 6.18 -11.02 -2.52
CA ALA A 366 5.96 -9.66 -2.02
C ALA A 366 6.10 -8.63 -3.16
N LEU A 367 7.16 -8.74 -3.96
CA LEU A 367 7.39 -7.84 -5.09
C LEU A 367 6.39 -8.09 -6.24
N ALA A 368 5.97 -9.34 -6.46
CA ALA A 368 4.89 -9.64 -7.39
C ALA A 368 3.59 -8.97 -6.95
N GLY A 369 3.24 -9.06 -5.67
CA GLY A 369 2.07 -8.37 -5.11
C GLY A 369 2.12 -6.86 -5.31
N MET A 370 3.26 -6.20 -5.02
CA MET A 370 3.45 -4.76 -5.31
C MET A 370 3.16 -4.41 -6.78
N LEU A 371 3.55 -5.29 -7.71
CA LEU A 371 3.41 -5.07 -9.15
C LEU A 371 1.99 -5.38 -9.66
N TRP A 372 1.30 -6.36 -9.05
CA TRP A 372 -0.11 -6.66 -9.30
C TRP A 372 -1.05 -5.61 -8.69
N SER A 373 -0.63 -4.94 -7.60
CA SER A 373 -1.39 -3.86 -6.97
C SER A 373 -1.32 -2.50 -7.69
N LYS A 374 -0.77 -2.45 -8.90
CA LYS A 374 -0.82 -1.24 -9.74
C LYS A 374 -2.18 -1.15 -10.42
N GLN A 375 -2.96 -0.13 -10.14
CA GLN A 375 -4.30 0.05 -10.71
C GLN A 375 -4.43 1.37 -11.46
N TYR A 376 -5.21 1.37 -12.54
CA TYR A 376 -5.64 2.62 -13.15
C TYR A 376 -6.71 3.27 -12.26
N TYR A 377 -6.46 4.51 -11.83
CA TYR A 377 -7.38 5.30 -11.01
C TYR A 377 -7.77 6.57 -11.76
N TYR A 378 -9.06 6.71 -12.03
CA TYR A 378 -9.64 7.87 -12.70
C TYR A 378 -10.72 8.50 -11.83
N LEU A 379 -10.61 9.80 -11.61
CA LEU A 379 -11.64 10.60 -10.95
C LEU A 379 -11.45 12.07 -11.35
N ASP A 380 -12.46 12.63 -11.99
CA ASP A 380 -12.58 14.07 -12.22
C ASP A 380 -13.52 14.62 -11.15
N VAL A 381 -12.95 15.30 -10.15
CA VAL A 381 -13.70 15.72 -8.96
C VAL A 381 -14.70 16.81 -9.30
N GLU A 382 -14.36 17.77 -10.18
CA GLU A 382 -15.30 18.80 -10.63
C GLU A 382 -16.53 18.17 -11.28
N ARG A 383 -16.30 17.21 -12.18
CA ARG A 383 -17.37 16.48 -12.84
C ARG A 383 -18.21 15.68 -11.86
N TRP A 384 -17.58 14.93 -10.95
CA TRP A 384 -18.28 14.14 -9.93
C TRP A 384 -19.15 15.04 -9.04
N LEU A 385 -18.64 16.21 -8.62
CA LEU A 385 -19.39 17.19 -7.83
C LEU A 385 -20.56 17.81 -8.61
N ALA A 386 -20.37 18.15 -9.89
CA ALA A 386 -21.42 18.70 -10.73
C ALA A 386 -22.59 17.72 -10.90
N GLU A 387 -22.29 16.41 -10.99
CA GLU A 387 -23.29 15.35 -11.06
C GLU A 387 -24.03 15.12 -9.72
N HIS A 388 -23.43 15.55 -8.60
CA HIS A 388 -24.08 15.67 -7.29
C HIS A 388 -24.86 16.99 -7.11
N GLY A 389 -24.91 17.85 -8.14
CA GLY A 389 -25.59 19.14 -8.08
C GLY A 389 -24.88 20.17 -7.20
N VAL A 390 -23.59 19.97 -6.91
CA VAL A 390 -22.76 20.92 -6.16
C VAL A 390 -22.13 21.91 -7.13
N ASP A 391 -22.19 23.20 -6.79
CA ASP A 391 -21.41 24.23 -7.49
C ASP A 391 -19.93 24.06 -7.10
N PRO A 392 -19.01 23.80 -8.04
CA PRO A 392 -17.57 23.64 -7.74
C PRO A 392 -16.95 24.83 -6.99
N LEU A 393 -17.56 26.03 -7.07
CA LEU A 393 -17.10 27.22 -6.37
C LEU A 393 -17.73 27.41 -4.98
N ALA A 394 -18.76 26.63 -4.64
CA ALA A 394 -19.40 26.63 -3.33
C ALA A 394 -19.14 25.28 -2.64
N ALA A 395 -18.04 25.20 -1.87
CA ALA A 395 -17.75 24.01 -1.08
C ALA A 395 -18.93 23.68 -0.15
N ASP A 396 -19.54 22.50 -0.35
CA ASP A 396 -20.59 21.97 0.51
C ASP A 396 -19.98 20.90 1.42
N PRO A 397 -19.87 21.14 2.74
CA PRO A 397 -19.27 20.18 3.66
C PRO A 397 -20.09 18.88 3.79
N ARG A 398 -21.33 18.83 3.27
CA ARG A 398 -22.16 17.62 3.25
C ARG A 398 -21.78 16.67 2.13
N VAL A 399 -21.07 17.16 1.10
CA VAL A 399 -20.58 16.34 -0.01
C VAL A 399 -19.08 16.14 0.15
N ARG A 400 -18.68 14.87 0.17
CA ARG A 400 -17.30 14.44 0.37
C ARG A 400 -16.38 15.12 -0.65
N ASN A 401 -15.20 15.54 -0.21
CA ASN A 401 -14.16 16.12 -1.07
C ASN A 401 -14.58 17.39 -1.87
N SER A 402 -15.65 18.10 -1.50
CA SER A 402 -16.13 19.28 -2.23
C SER A 402 -15.11 20.43 -2.33
N SER A 403 -14.12 20.49 -1.43
CA SER A 403 -13.03 21.46 -1.48
C SER A 403 -11.92 21.10 -2.48
N TRP A 404 -12.00 19.95 -3.16
CA TRP A 404 -10.96 19.42 -4.05
C TRP A 404 -11.36 19.44 -5.52
N TYR A 405 -12.24 20.35 -5.90
CA TYR A 405 -12.79 20.47 -7.26
C TYR A 405 -11.72 20.55 -8.37
N HIS A 406 -10.51 21.03 -8.08
CA HIS A 406 -9.43 21.13 -9.08
C HIS A 406 -8.77 19.79 -9.41
N MET A 407 -9.05 18.73 -8.65
CA MET A 407 -8.32 17.47 -8.70
C MET A 407 -8.82 16.59 -9.86
N VAL A 408 -7.86 16.10 -10.65
CA VAL A 408 -8.11 15.17 -11.76
C VAL A 408 -7.10 14.04 -11.66
N ASN A 409 -7.59 12.87 -11.30
CA ASN A 409 -6.83 11.63 -11.33
C ASN A 409 -7.07 10.92 -12.66
N ASP A 410 -6.00 10.44 -13.30
CA ASP A 410 -6.05 9.72 -14.59
C ASP A 410 -4.73 8.95 -14.80
N GLU A 411 -4.28 8.19 -13.81
CA GLU A 411 -2.94 7.58 -13.81
C GLU A 411 -2.99 6.15 -13.24
N VAL A 412 -1.96 5.36 -13.56
CA VAL A 412 -1.70 4.08 -12.87
C VAL A 412 -1.00 4.36 -11.55
N ILE A 413 -1.61 3.91 -10.45
CA ILE A 413 -1.16 4.16 -9.07
C ILE A 413 -0.95 2.83 -8.35
N SER A 414 0.08 2.75 -7.51
CA SER A 414 0.26 1.62 -6.58
C SER A 414 -0.74 1.71 -5.44
N MET A 415 -1.63 0.73 -5.32
CA MET A 415 -2.65 0.67 -4.26
C MET A 415 -2.18 -0.13 -3.04
N PRO A 416 -2.74 0.11 -1.84
CA PRO A 416 -2.46 -0.70 -0.67
C PRO A 416 -2.89 -2.17 -0.87
N ASP A 417 -4.08 -2.36 -1.43
CA ASP A 417 -4.67 -3.65 -1.83
C ASP A 417 -5.54 -3.42 -3.07
N THR A 418 -5.70 -4.43 -3.91
CA THR A 418 -6.58 -4.38 -5.07
C THR A 418 -8.06 -4.61 -4.81
N TRP A 419 -8.43 -5.12 -3.63
CA TRP A 419 -9.82 -5.41 -3.27
C TRP A 419 -10.35 -4.48 -2.18
N GLU A 420 -9.75 -4.43 -1.00
CA GLU A 420 -10.27 -3.66 0.14
C GLU A 420 -10.00 -2.16 -0.04
N TYR A 421 -8.80 -1.84 -0.53
CA TYR A 421 -8.32 -0.48 -0.78
C TYR A 421 -8.06 -0.19 -2.27
N PRO A 422 -9.05 -0.30 -3.19
CA PRO A 422 -8.88 -0.02 -4.62
C PRO A 422 -8.85 1.50 -4.88
N TRP A 423 -8.10 2.21 -4.04
CA TRP A 423 -7.93 3.65 -3.96
C TRP A 423 -6.59 3.93 -3.26
N PHE A 424 -5.97 5.07 -3.58
CA PHE A 424 -4.65 5.39 -3.03
C PHE A 424 -4.76 6.01 -1.63
N ALA A 425 -3.77 5.72 -0.80
CA ALA A 425 -3.48 6.46 0.42
C ALA A 425 -2.08 7.08 0.31
N ALA A 426 -1.96 8.35 0.67
CA ALA A 426 -0.74 9.12 0.39
C ALA A 426 0.45 8.58 1.15
N TRP A 427 0.32 8.36 2.46
CA TRP A 427 1.45 7.86 3.25
C TRP A 427 1.84 6.42 2.89
N ASP A 428 0.88 5.55 2.58
CA ASP A 428 1.13 4.20 2.03
C ASP A 428 2.03 4.27 0.79
N LEU A 429 1.74 5.19 -0.13
CA LEU A 429 2.48 5.34 -1.38
C LEU A 429 3.98 5.63 -1.14
N ALA A 430 4.32 6.32 -0.05
CA ALA A 430 5.70 6.55 0.35
C ALA A 430 6.41 5.22 0.69
N PHE A 431 5.74 4.31 1.41
CA PHE A 431 6.26 2.98 1.72
C PHE A 431 6.25 2.04 0.51
N HIS A 432 5.23 2.12 -0.35
CA HIS A 432 5.17 1.41 -1.62
C HIS A 432 6.40 1.72 -2.47
N ALA A 433 6.78 3.00 -2.56
CA ALA A 433 7.94 3.44 -3.33
C ALA A 433 9.24 2.81 -2.83
N ILE A 434 9.38 2.56 -1.52
CA ILE A 434 10.56 1.87 -0.96
C ILE A 434 10.63 0.44 -1.50
N ALA A 435 9.55 -0.35 -1.39
CA ALA A 435 9.51 -1.72 -1.89
C ALA A 435 9.68 -1.77 -3.42
N LEU A 436 8.95 -0.93 -4.16
CA LEU A 436 9.02 -0.85 -5.62
C LEU A 436 10.41 -0.44 -6.12
N SER A 437 11.14 0.39 -5.38
CA SER A 437 12.50 0.80 -5.77
C SER A 437 13.51 -0.37 -5.84
N MET A 438 13.18 -1.52 -5.24
CA MET A 438 13.97 -2.75 -5.40
C MET A 438 13.97 -3.24 -6.86
N VAL A 439 12.88 -3.03 -7.60
CA VAL A 439 12.66 -3.58 -8.94
C VAL A 439 12.43 -2.53 -10.03
N ASP A 440 11.90 -1.34 -9.70
CA ASP A 440 11.58 -0.25 -10.62
C ASP A 440 11.70 1.13 -9.94
N ILE A 441 12.92 1.68 -9.93
CA ILE A 441 13.19 3.03 -9.38
C ILE A 441 12.42 4.11 -10.14
N GLY A 442 12.30 3.99 -11.47
CA GLY A 442 11.61 4.96 -12.31
C GLY A 442 10.12 5.08 -11.92
N PHE A 443 9.45 3.95 -11.75
CA PHE A 443 8.07 3.94 -11.28
C PHE A 443 7.96 4.46 -9.84
N ALA A 444 8.82 4.03 -8.92
CA ALA A 444 8.82 4.53 -7.53
C ALA A 444 8.91 6.07 -7.46
N LYS A 445 9.83 6.69 -8.22
CA LYS A 445 9.92 8.16 -8.33
C LYS A 445 8.64 8.76 -8.89
N SER A 446 8.08 8.18 -9.95
CA SER A 446 6.86 8.69 -10.58
C SER A 446 5.67 8.74 -9.61
N GLN A 447 5.57 7.75 -8.71
CA GLN A 447 4.52 7.67 -7.68
C GLN A 447 4.72 8.75 -6.60
N LEU A 448 5.95 9.00 -6.15
CA LEU A 448 6.26 10.07 -5.20
C LEU A 448 6.01 11.47 -5.79
N GLU A 449 6.31 11.67 -7.08
CA GLU A 449 6.00 12.94 -7.74
C GLU A 449 4.51 13.14 -7.98
N LEU A 450 3.75 12.05 -8.17
CA LEU A 450 2.34 12.06 -8.59
C LEU A 450 1.49 12.97 -7.73
N LEU A 451 1.51 12.76 -6.42
CA LEU A 451 0.69 13.52 -5.47
C LEU A 451 1.15 14.97 -5.30
N LEU A 452 2.36 15.30 -5.78
CA LEU A 452 2.91 16.65 -5.79
C LEU A 452 2.61 17.40 -7.10
N ARG A 453 2.04 16.73 -8.12
CA ARG A 453 1.67 17.36 -9.39
C ARG A 453 0.51 18.33 -9.20
N ARG A 454 0.43 19.33 -10.09
CA ARG A 454 -0.61 20.37 -10.09
C ARG A 454 -2.06 19.86 -10.12
N LEU A 455 -2.27 18.64 -10.64
CA LEU A 455 -3.59 18.02 -10.77
C LEU A 455 -4.01 17.25 -9.50
N TYR A 456 -3.10 17.10 -8.53
CA TYR A 456 -3.30 16.36 -7.28
C TYR A 456 -3.12 17.30 -6.09
N LEU A 457 -1.93 17.90 -5.96
CA LEU A 457 -1.57 18.78 -4.85
C LEU A 457 -2.53 19.97 -4.78
N HIS A 458 -3.13 20.17 -3.61
CA HIS A 458 -4.05 21.28 -3.42
C HIS A 458 -3.31 22.63 -3.60
N PRO A 459 -3.96 23.66 -4.18
CA PRO A 459 -3.34 24.98 -4.36
C PRO A 459 -2.79 25.63 -3.07
N ASN A 460 -3.29 25.25 -1.90
CA ASN A 460 -2.77 25.70 -0.59
C ASN A 460 -1.51 24.95 -0.11
N GLY A 461 -1.09 23.87 -0.78
CA GLY A 461 0.06 23.04 -0.40
C GLY A 461 -0.29 21.69 0.24
N GLN A 462 -1.57 21.38 0.51
CA GLN A 462 -1.97 20.09 1.08
C GLN A 462 -1.84 18.96 0.06
N ILE A 463 -1.24 17.84 0.49
CA ILE A 463 -1.23 16.57 -0.25
C ILE A 463 -2.55 15.85 0.05
N PRO A 464 -3.29 15.33 -0.97
CA PRO A 464 -4.55 14.62 -0.73
C PRO A 464 -4.29 13.34 0.06
N ALA A 465 -5.03 13.09 1.14
CA ALA A 465 -4.81 11.93 2.00
C ALA A 465 -5.25 10.60 1.33
N TYR A 466 -6.55 10.42 1.13
CA TYR A 466 -7.14 9.22 0.52
C TYR A 466 -8.56 9.48 0.00
N GLU A 467 -9.11 8.56 -0.81
CA GLU A 467 -10.38 8.73 -1.52
C GLU A 467 -11.56 9.12 -0.61
N TRP A 468 -11.66 8.54 0.59
CA TRP A 468 -12.73 8.84 1.52
C TRP A 468 -12.67 10.25 2.15
N ASN A 469 -11.50 10.87 2.18
CA ASN A 469 -11.31 12.24 2.66
C ASN A 469 -9.96 12.80 2.19
N PHE A 470 -9.94 13.48 1.03
CA PHE A 470 -8.71 14.09 0.53
C PHE A 470 -8.17 15.17 1.49
N GLY A 471 -9.05 15.80 2.28
CA GLY A 471 -8.71 16.83 3.24
C GLY A 471 -8.13 16.33 4.57
N ASP A 472 -8.05 15.01 4.77
CA ASP A 472 -7.44 14.46 5.98
C ASP A 472 -5.93 14.66 6.03
N VAL A 473 -5.32 14.25 7.13
CA VAL A 473 -3.90 14.43 7.39
C VAL A 473 -3.23 13.09 7.65
N ASN A 474 -2.28 12.74 6.79
CA ASN A 474 -1.40 11.59 6.99
C ASN A 474 -0.01 12.02 7.46
N PRO A 475 0.80 11.09 8.02
CA PRO A 475 2.19 11.37 8.34
C PRO A 475 2.98 11.90 7.13
N PRO A 476 3.78 12.98 7.29
CA PRO A 476 4.54 13.61 6.22
C PRO A 476 5.83 12.83 5.86
N VAL A 477 5.72 11.51 5.68
CA VAL A 477 6.85 10.61 5.35
C VAL A 477 7.30 10.70 3.88
N HIS A 478 6.61 11.49 3.05
CA HIS A 478 6.94 11.67 1.64
C HIS A 478 8.36 12.19 1.40
N ALA A 479 8.83 13.16 2.18
CA ALA A 479 10.18 13.71 2.01
C ALA A 479 11.27 12.67 2.29
N TRP A 480 11.05 11.82 3.30
CA TRP A 480 11.93 10.69 3.57
C TRP A 480 11.98 9.73 2.38
N ALA A 481 10.84 9.33 1.83
CA ALA A 481 10.79 8.41 0.70
C ALA A 481 11.46 9.00 -0.57
N VAL A 482 11.25 10.29 -0.85
CA VAL A 482 11.93 11.01 -1.94
C VAL A 482 13.46 10.95 -1.77
N LEU A 483 13.95 11.30 -0.58
CA LEU A 483 15.38 11.27 -0.29
C LEU A 483 15.93 9.85 -0.40
N PHE A 484 15.24 8.85 0.17
CA PHE A 484 15.66 7.45 0.12
C PHE A 484 15.79 6.93 -1.32
N VAL A 485 14.78 7.15 -2.17
CA VAL A 485 14.81 6.67 -3.56
C VAL A 485 15.89 7.38 -4.37
N TYR A 486 16.11 8.68 -4.12
CA TYR A 486 17.22 9.43 -4.72
C TYR A 486 18.58 8.85 -4.31
N GLU A 487 18.82 8.65 -3.02
CA GLU A 487 20.10 8.11 -2.53
C GLU A 487 20.30 6.67 -3.01
N LEU A 488 19.26 5.84 -3.04
CA LEU A 488 19.34 4.49 -3.56
C LEU A 488 19.79 4.46 -5.03
N GLU A 489 19.23 5.34 -5.87
CA GLU A 489 19.67 5.47 -7.27
C GLU A 489 21.12 5.95 -7.34
N LYS A 490 21.48 6.98 -6.57
CA LYS A 490 22.83 7.54 -6.51
C LYS A 490 23.85 6.47 -6.11
N HIS A 491 23.56 5.66 -5.10
CA HIS A 491 24.43 4.55 -4.68
C HIS A 491 24.51 3.42 -5.72
N ARG A 492 23.41 3.10 -6.42
CA ARG A 492 23.40 2.03 -7.43
C ARG A 492 24.08 2.42 -8.73
N THR A 493 23.95 3.68 -9.14
CA THR A 493 24.37 4.15 -10.48
C THR A 493 25.58 5.07 -10.44
N GLY A 494 25.96 5.57 -9.27
CA GLY A 494 26.95 6.63 -9.09
C GLY A 494 26.44 8.04 -9.41
N ARG A 495 25.15 8.21 -9.78
CA ARG A 495 24.59 9.51 -10.14
C ARG A 495 23.15 9.65 -9.64
N GLY A 496 22.89 10.67 -8.82
CA GLY A 496 21.54 11.01 -8.38
C GLY A 496 20.78 11.83 -9.41
N ASP A 497 19.47 11.60 -9.53
CA ASP A 497 18.56 12.44 -10.31
C ASP A 497 18.18 13.73 -9.55
N ARG A 498 19.01 14.75 -9.70
CA ARG A 498 18.83 16.04 -9.02
C ARG A 498 17.57 16.78 -9.48
N ALA A 499 17.12 16.60 -10.72
CA ALA A 499 15.91 17.25 -11.21
C ALA A 499 14.66 16.73 -10.49
N PHE A 500 14.57 15.42 -10.28
CA PHE A 500 13.56 14.80 -9.43
C PHE A 500 13.60 15.37 -8.00
N LEU A 501 14.79 15.40 -7.40
CA LEU A 501 14.99 15.85 -6.02
C LEU A 501 14.59 17.33 -5.84
N GLU A 502 15.06 18.22 -6.71
CA GLU A 502 14.76 19.65 -6.69
C GLU A 502 13.27 19.93 -6.92
N ASN A 503 12.66 19.24 -7.90
CA ASN A 503 11.22 19.37 -8.18
C ASN A 503 10.37 18.94 -6.98
N ALA A 504 10.71 17.82 -6.33
CA ALA A 504 10.02 17.36 -5.14
C ALA A 504 10.22 18.33 -3.96
N PHE A 505 11.45 18.79 -3.73
CA PHE A 505 11.79 19.74 -2.65
C PHE A 505 10.91 20.99 -2.68
N GLN A 506 10.78 21.66 -3.82
CA GLN A 506 9.99 22.89 -3.93
C GLN A 506 8.51 22.67 -3.58
N LYS A 507 7.93 21.54 -3.99
CA LYS A 507 6.52 21.18 -3.72
C LYS A 507 6.32 20.74 -2.27
N LEU A 508 7.28 20.03 -1.71
CA LEU A 508 7.28 19.63 -0.31
C LEU A 508 7.48 20.84 0.62
N MET A 509 8.31 21.83 0.27
CA MET A 509 8.42 23.09 1.02
C MET A 509 7.08 23.85 1.09
N LYS A 510 6.28 23.81 0.01
CA LYS A 510 4.92 24.34 0.02
C LYS A 510 4.02 23.57 0.99
N ASN A 511 4.12 22.25 1.01
CA ASN A 511 3.39 21.41 1.95
C ASN A 511 3.85 21.62 3.41
N PHE A 512 5.15 21.73 3.66
CA PHE A 512 5.72 22.08 4.97
C PHE A 512 5.18 23.42 5.46
N THR A 513 5.13 24.44 4.59
CA THR A 513 4.51 25.73 4.92
C THR A 513 3.02 25.59 5.25
N TRP A 514 2.29 24.73 4.55
CA TRP A 514 0.90 24.43 4.88
C TRP A 514 0.77 23.83 6.30
N TRP A 515 1.64 22.89 6.66
CA TRP A 515 1.68 22.29 8.00
C TRP A 515 1.88 23.35 9.09
N LEU A 516 2.92 24.19 8.96
CA LEU A 516 3.20 25.28 9.90
C LEU A 516 2.01 26.24 10.10
N ASN A 517 1.22 26.48 9.06
CA ASN A 517 0.11 27.44 9.14
C ASN A 517 -1.24 26.82 9.54
N ARG A 518 -1.41 25.50 9.40
CA ARG A 518 -2.72 24.84 9.56
C ARG A 518 -2.77 23.81 10.68
N LYS A 519 -1.61 23.36 11.17
CA LYS A 519 -1.50 22.27 12.14
C LYS A 519 -0.66 22.63 13.36
N ASP A 520 -0.26 23.89 13.49
CA ASP A 520 0.28 24.52 14.71
C ASP A 520 -0.70 25.62 15.12
N VAL A 521 -1.78 25.24 15.82
CA VAL A 521 -2.92 26.14 16.11
C VAL A 521 -2.50 27.34 16.95
N ASP A 522 -1.58 27.12 17.89
CA ASP A 522 -1.12 28.13 18.84
C ASP A 522 0.17 28.84 18.39
N GLY A 523 0.77 28.43 17.25
CA GLY A 523 2.02 28.99 16.74
C GLY A 523 3.22 28.74 17.65
N ASN A 524 3.18 27.63 18.41
CA ASN A 524 4.16 27.29 19.44
C ASN A 524 5.08 26.13 19.02
N ASN A 525 4.99 25.67 17.77
CA ASN A 525 5.71 24.51 17.22
C ASN A 525 5.35 23.16 17.87
N VAL A 526 4.15 23.05 18.46
CA VAL A 526 3.53 21.79 18.86
C VAL A 526 2.35 21.52 17.94
N PHE A 527 2.38 20.37 17.26
CA PHE A 527 1.46 20.13 16.15
C PHE A 527 0.26 19.28 16.56
N GLN A 528 -0.93 19.70 16.11
CA GLN A 528 -2.22 19.01 16.32
C GLN A 528 -2.70 18.39 15.00
N GLY A 529 -1.99 17.36 14.55
CA GLY A 529 -2.16 16.70 13.25
C GLY A 529 -3.48 15.95 13.06
N GLY A 530 -4.19 15.60 14.14
CA GLY A 530 -5.44 14.85 14.07
C GLY A 530 -5.20 13.35 13.82
N PHE A 531 -5.77 12.81 12.74
CA PHE A 531 -5.76 11.39 12.33
C PHE A 531 -4.36 10.76 12.28
N LEU A 532 -3.43 11.35 11.52
CA LEU A 532 -2.04 10.90 11.36
C LEU A 532 -1.85 9.40 11.07
N GLY A 533 -2.85 8.72 10.48
CA GLY A 533 -2.77 7.32 10.07
C GLY A 533 -2.76 6.31 11.23
N LEU A 534 -3.07 6.73 12.46
CA LEU A 534 -3.06 5.88 13.67
C LEU A 534 -4.43 5.91 14.34
N ASP A 535 -5.44 5.42 13.61
CA ASP A 535 -6.88 5.52 13.85
C ASP A 535 -7.29 5.44 15.33
N ASN A 536 -7.12 4.28 15.95
CA ASN A 536 -7.61 4.01 17.29
C ASN A 536 -6.51 4.02 18.37
N ILE A 537 -5.31 4.54 18.07
CA ILE A 537 -4.16 4.44 18.99
C ILE A 537 -4.34 5.20 20.31
N GLY A 538 -5.15 6.26 20.27
CA GLY A 538 -5.41 7.17 21.38
C GLY A 538 -6.66 6.81 22.20
N VAL A 539 -6.83 7.56 23.30
CA VAL A 539 -8.02 7.49 24.16
C VAL A 539 -9.25 8.09 23.50
N PHE A 540 -9.05 9.13 22.69
CA PHE A 540 -10.09 9.85 21.97
C PHE A 540 -9.90 9.70 20.46
N ASP A 541 -11.00 9.81 19.72
CA ASP A 541 -10.95 10.09 18.29
C ASP A 541 -10.28 11.46 18.08
N ARG A 542 -9.10 11.44 17.46
CA ARG A 542 -8.25 12.62 17.23
C ARG A 542 -8.76 13.51 16.08
N SER A 543 -9.68 13.00 15.27
CA SER A 543 -10.30 13.70 14.14
C SER A 543 -11.62 14.38 14.52
N ALA A 544 -12.20 14.01 15.65
CA ALA A 544 -13.42 14.61 16.19
C ALA A 544 -13.13 15.70 17.24
N PRO A 545 -14.07 16.65 17.46
CA PRO A 545 -14.01 17.52 18.63
C PRO A 545 -13.96 16.70 19.93
N LEU A 546 -13.00 17.02 20.80
CA LEU A 546 -12.83 16.29 22.05
C LEU A 546 -14.01 16.51 22.99
N PRO A 547 -14.46 15.48 23.74
CA PRO A 547 -15.57 15.60 24.67
C PRO A 547 -15.29 16.58 25.81
N THR A 548 -14.01 16.88 26.07
CA THR A 548 -13.55 17.86 27.05
C THR A 548 -13.67 19.31 26.58
N GLY A 549 -13.96 19.55 25.29
CA GLY A 549 -13.91 20.86 24.64
C GLY A 549 -12.50 21.42 24.43
N GLY A 550 -11.47 20.65 24.81
CA GLY A 550 -10.05 20.99 24.70
C GLY A 550 -9.41 20.55 23.38
N HIS A 551 -8.08 20.49 23.36
CA HIS A 551 -7.28 19.95 22.24
C HIS A 551 -6.11 19.08 22.75
N LEU A 552 -5.51 18.30 21.84
CA LEU A 552 -4.36 17.43 22.13
C LEU A 552 -3.09 18.04 21.55
N ASP A 553 -2.09 18.23 22.40
CA ASP A 553 -0.69 18.37 21.99
C ASP A 553 -0.16 16.97 21.70
N GLN A 554 0.06 16.67 20.42
CA GLN A 554 0.38 15.32 19.94
C GLN A 554 1.91 15.10 19.86
N ALA A 555 2.41 14.08 20.56
CA ALA A 555 3.84 13.78 20.57
C ALA A 555 4.33 13.24 19.22
N ASP A 556 3.53 12.40 18.58
CA ASP A 556 3.77 11.88 17.23
C ASP A 556 3.64 12.98 16.17
N GLY A 557 2.59 13.81 16.21
CA GLY A 557 2.41 14.93 15.29
C GLY A 557 3.61 15.87 15.27
N THR A 558 4.17 16.17 16.44
CA THR A 558 5.35 17.02 16.58
C THR A 558 6.62 16.32 16.11
N ALA A 559 6.81 15.04 16.45
CA ALA A 559 7.93 14.23 15.97
C ALA A 559 7.92 14.03 14.46
N TRP A 560 6.74 13.87 13.85
CA TRP A 560 6.59 13.80 12.40
C TRP A 560 7.07 15.06 11.69
N MET A 561 6.76 16.23 12.25
CA MET A 561 7.24 17.51 11.71
C MET A 561 8.74 17.70 11.92
N ALA A 562 9.30 17.21 13.02
CA ALA A 562 10.75 17.16 13.22
C ALA A 562 11.42 16.29 12.13
N LEU A 563 10.92 15.07 11.89
CA LEU A 563 11.40 14.20 10.83
C LEU A 563 11.27 14.86 9.45
N TYR A 564 10.12 15.48 9.15
CA TYR A 564 9.91 16.16 7.87
C TYR A 564 10.93 17.28 7.66
N CYS A 565 11.17 18.09 8.70
CA CYS A 565 12.15 19.16 8.69
C CYS A 565 13.57 18.63 8.46
N GLN A 566 13.97 17.55 9.16
CA GLN A 566 15.26 16.89 8.98
C GLN A 566 15.46 16.36 7.55
N ASN A 567 14.47 15.69 6.97
CA ASN A 567 14.58 15.18 5.60
C ASN A 567 14.69 16.32 4.57
N LEU A 568 13.91 17.40 4.73
CA LEU A 568 14.03 18.59 3.88
C LEU A 568 15.39 19.26 4.03
N LEU A 569 15.94 19.30 5.25
CA LEU A 569 17.28 19.81 5.52
C LEU A 569 18.34 19.00 4.77
N GLU A 570 18.28 17.67 4.85
CA GLU A 570 19.17 16.77 4.11
C GLU A 570 19.07 16.99 2.59
N ILE A 571 17.84 17.11 2.05
CA ILE A 571 17.61 17.42 0.64
C ILE A 571 18.23 18.78 0.26
N ALA A 572 18.04 19.81 1.08
CA ALA A 572 18.60 21.14 0.82
C ALA A 572 20.13 21.12 0.81
N ILE A 573 20.77 20.36 1.71
CA ILE A 573 22.22 20.19 1.74
C ILE A 573 22.72 19.48 0.49
N GLU A 574 22.04 18.43 0.03
CA GLU A 574 22.37 17.73 -1.21
C GLU A 574 22.24 18.64 -2.44
N LEU A 575 21.19 19.48 -2.50
CA LEU A 575 21.00 20.45 -3.60
C LEU A 575 21.96 21.64 -3.53
N ALA A 576 22.46 22.00 -2.35
CA ALA A 576 23.41 23.08 -2.14
C ALA A 576 24.77 22.83 -2.81
N ASP A 577 25.05 21.57 -3.16
CA ASP A 577 26.27 21.16 -3.85
C ASP A 577 26.44 21.86 -5.21
N ASP A 578 25.33 22.02 -5.94
CA ASP A 578 25.30 22.72 -7.23
C ASP A 578 24.87 24.18 -7.09
N ASN A 579 23.88 24.43 -6.22
CA ASN A 579 23.25 25.74 -6.11
C ASN A 579 23.22 26.21 -4.66
N ARG A 580 24.13 27.14 -4.34
CA ARG A 580 24.31 27.66 -2.99
C ARG A 580 23.09 28.39 -2.40
N VAL A 581 22.07 28.72 -3.19
CA VAL A 581 20.79 29.25 -2.67
C VAL A 581 20.15 28.28 -1.65
N TYR A 582 20.36 26.97 -1.81
CA TYR A 582 19.83 25.98 -0.87
C TYR A 582 20.50 26.00 0.51
N VAL A 583 21.64 26.69 0.68
CA VAL A 583 22.25 26.90 2.01
C VAL A 583 21.33 27.71 2.93
N GLU A 584 20.67 28.75 2.40
CA GLU A 584 19.72 29.56 3.18
C GLU A 584 18.46 28.76 3.55
N HIS A 585 17.99 27.89 2.63
CA HIS A 585 16.91 26.96 2.93
C HIS A 585 17.31 25.97 4.03
N ALA A 586 18.51 25.41 3.97
CA ALA A 586 19.05 24.54 5.00
C ALA A 586 19.16 25.26 6.36
N GLN A 587 19.61 26.52 6.39
CA GLN A 587 19.63 27.32 7.62
C GLN A 587 18.22 27.50 8.20
N THR A 588 17.24 27.91 7.37
CA THR A 588 15.84 28.07 7.80
C THR A 588 15.26 26.77 8.37
N LEU A 589 15.52 25.63 7.72
CA LEU A 589 15.05 24.32 8.19
C LEU A 589 15.73 23.91 9.50
N PHE A 590 17.04 24.16 9.66
CA PHE A 590 17.72 23.97 10.94
C PHE A 590 17.05 24.77 12.06
N GLU A 591 16.71 26.04 11.82
CA GLU A 591 16.08 26.91 12.81
C GLU A 591 14.69 26.39 13.21
N HIS A 592 13.86 25.96 12.25
CA HIS A 592 12.58 25.32 12.54
C HIS A 592 12.74 24.06 13.38
N PHE A 593 13.67 23.17 13.02
CA PHE A 593 13.93 21.97 13.81
C PHE A 593 14.39 22.28 15.23
N ALA A 594 15.26 23.29 15.41
CA ALA A 594 15.70 23.72 16.73
C ALA A 594 14.52 24.20 17.60
N TRP A 595 13.59 24.97 17.03
CA TRP A 595 12.38 25.41 17.74
C TRP A 595 11.42 24.27 18.07
N ILE A 596 11.22 23.33 17.16
CA ILE A 596 10.43 22.11 17.43
C ILE A 596 11.04 21.34 18.61
N THR A 597 12.36 21.20 18.64
CA THR A 597 13.06 20.50 19.72
C THR A 597 12.89 21.23 21.05
N VAL A 598 12.94 22.56 21.06
CA VAL A 598 12.62 23.36 22.26
C VAL A 598 11.18 23.12 22.71
N ALA A 599 10.21 23.16 21.79
CA ALA A 599 8.79 23.01 22.11
C ALA A 599 8.47 21.63 22.70
N MET A 600 9.07 20.55 22.17
CA MET A 600 8.90 19.21 22.74
C MET A 600 9.44 19.09 24.16
N ASN A 601 10.52 19.83 24.47
CA ASN A 601 11.20 19.80 25.77
C ASN A 601 10.65 20.82 26.78
N HIS A 602 9.96 21.86 26.32
CA HIS A 602 9.35 22.91 27.15
C HIS A 602 8.05 23.41 26.51
N ILE A 603 6.90 23.17 27.16
CA ILE A 603 5.61 23.70 26.71
C ILE A 603 5.03 24.69 27.74
N GLY A 604 4.98 25.97 27.34
CA GLY A 604 4.24 27.04 28.04
C GLY A 604 4.75 27.43 29.44
N ASP A 605 4.03 28.36 30.08
CA ASP A 605 4.34 28.90 31.42
C ASP A 605 4.22 27.84 32.55
N ASP A 606 3.47 26.76 32.32
CA ASP A 606 3.23 25.66 33.27
C ASP A 606 4.24 24.51 33.18
N ASN A 607 5.23 24.60 32.26
CA ASN A 607 6.38 23.70 32.15
C ASN A 607 6.04 22.19 31.97
N GLN A 608 4.88 21.85 31.39
CA GLN A 608 4.50 20.46 31.11
C GLN A 608 4.97 20.03 29.71
N SER A 609 6.17 19.46 29.61
CA SER A 609 6.73 18.82 28.39
C SER A 609 5.96 17.56 27.96
N LEU A 610 6.04 17.20 26.67
CA LEU A 610 5.59 15.90 26.15
C LEU A 610 6.39 14.72 26.75
N TRP A 611 7.60 14.99 27.26
CA TRP A 611 8.41 14.03 27.99
C TRP A 611 7.98 13.92 29.45
N ASP A 612 7.81 12.69 29.93
CA ASP A 612 7.59 12.38 31.34
C ASP A 612 8.88 11.89 31.99
N GLU A 613 9.41 12.65 32.94
CA GLU A 613 10.67 12.31 33.61
C GLU A 613 10.58 11.14 34.58
N GLU A 614 9.38 10.76 35.03
CA GLU A 614 9.20 9.58 35.89
C GLU A 614 9.24 8.32 35.04
N ASP A 615 8.42 8.27 33.98
CA ASP A 615 8.34 7.11 33.10
C ASP A 615 9.52 7.02 32.13
N GLY A 616 10.14 8.15 31.76
CA GLY A 616 11.17 8.18 30.73
C GLY A 616 10.60 7.88 29.35
N PHE A 617 9.47 8.49 29.04
CA PHE A 617 8.70 8.22 27.83
C PHE A 617 7.94 9.46 27.37
N PHE A 618 7.63 9.53 26.07
CA PHE A 618 6.82 10.60 25.50
C PHE A 618 5.33 10.25 25.51
N TYR A 619 4.50 11.24 25.81
CA TYR A 619 3.04 11.12 25.84
C TYR A 619 2.36 12.36 25.25
N ASP A 620 1.14 12.18 24.75
CA ASP A 620 0.26 13.31 24.40
C ASP A 620 -0.15 14.08 25.66
N VAL A 621 -0.37 15.39 25.49
CA VAL A 621 -0.89 16.27 26.55
C VAL A 621 -2.28 16.80 26.14
N LEU A 622 -3.29 16.54 26.98
CA LEU A 622 -4.61 17.13 26.85
C LEU A 622 -4.62 18.53 27.45
N ARG A 623 -4.97 19.53 26.64
CA ARG A 623 -5.17 20.93 27.03
C ARG A 623 -6.65 21.19 27.25
N LEU A 624 -7.02 21.60 28.45
CA LEU A 624 -8.40 21.87 28.83
C LEU A 624 -8.76 23.35 28.61
N PRO A 625 -10.04 23.68 28.34
CA PRO A 625 -10.47 25.07 28.13
C PRO A 625 -10.25 26.01 29.33
N ASP A 626 -10.07 25.45 30.53
CA ASP A 626 -9.80 26.21 31.76
C ASP A 626 -8.32 26.56 31.95
N GLY A 627 -7.46 26.18 30.99
CA GLY A 627 -6.01 26.36 31.02
C GLY A 627 -5.26 25.18 31.65
N GLY A 628 -5.95 24.18 32.20
CA GLY A 628 -5.33 22.98 32.75
C GLY A 628 -4.70 22.10 31.66
N ALA A 629 -3.71 21.31 32.06
CA ALA A 629 -3.06 20.33 31.19
C ALA A 629 -2.88 18.99 31.90
N THR A 630 -3.06 17.88 31.18
CA THR A 630 -2.89 16.52 31.70
C THR A 630 -2.26 15.61 30.65
N ARG A 631 -1.18 14.91 31.03
CA ARG A 631 -0.57 13.87 30.19
C ARG A 631 -1.46 12.65 30.08
N LEU A 632 -1.65 12.14 28.87
CA LEU A 632 -2.33 10.88 28.61
C LEU A 632 -1.29 9.75 28.60
N LYS A 633 -1.12 9.08 29.75
CA LYS A 633 -0.08 8.04 29.96
C LYS A 633 -0.40 6.70 29.27
N VAL A 634 -0.61 6.74 27.97
CA VAL A 634 -0.78 5.58 27.09
C VAL A 634 0.57 5.26 26.46
N ARG A 635 1.15 4.11 26.79
CA ARG A 635 2.42 3.62 26.23
C ARG A 635 2.17 3.00 24.86
N SER A 636 2.10 3.84 23.83
CA SER A 636 1.92 3.42 22.43
C SER A 636 3.08 3.84 21.54
N LEU A 637 3.03 3.48 20.26
CA LEU A 637 3.96 3.97 19.24
C LEU A 637 4.05 5.50 19.19
N VAL A 638 3.02 6.23 19.64
CA VAL A 638 3.07 7.69 19.78
C VAL A 638 4.31 8.14 20.54
N GLY A 639 4.67 7.43 21.62
CA GLY A 639 5.86 7.73 22.41
C GLY A 639 7.17 7.19 21.82
N LEU A 640 7.11 6.32 20.80
CA LEU A 640 8.28 5.78 20.08
C LEU A 640 8.58 6.52 18.77
N ILE A 641 7.59 7.16 18.14
CA ILE A 641 7.76 7.94 16.90
C ILE A 641 8.84 9.04 17.02
N PRO A 642 9.09 9.68 18.18
CA PRO A 642 10.26 10.54 18.35
C PRO A 642 11.60 9.89 17.94
N LEU A 643 11.78 8.57 18.10
CA LEU A 643 12.97 7.86 17.60
C LEU A 643 13.10 7.96 16.08
N ALA A 644 11.98 7.86 15.34
CA ALA A 644 11.96 7.94 13.88
C ALA A 644 12.52 9.27 13.37
N ALA A 645 12.35 10.36 14.13
CA ALA A 645 12.90 11.69 13.89
C ALA A 645 14.40 11.78 14.25
N THR A 646 15.19 10.87 13.69
CA THR A 646 16.64 10.86 13.81
C THR A 646 17.30 10.90 12.45
N SER A 647 18.22 11.85 12.27
CA SER A 647 19.08 11.99 11.09
C SER A 647 20.51 12.34 11.48
N VAL A 648 21.47 11.89 10.67
CA VAL A 648 22.91 12.16 10.86
C VAL A 648 23.44 12.89 9.64
N ILE A 649 24.06 14.04 9.86
CA ILE A 649 24.72 14.84 8.83
C ILE A 649 26.23 14.66 8.95
N GLY A 650 26.87 14.32 7.84
CA GLY A 650 28.31 14.04 7.78
C GLY A 650 29.18 15.24 8.13
N GLY A 651 30.33 15.01 8.79
CA GLY A 651 31.28 16.10 9.12
C GLY A 651 31.92 16.78 7.90
N TRP A 652 31.71 16.25 6.70
CA TRP A 652 32.09 16.92 5.45
C TRP A 652 31.30 18.21 5.20
N THR A 653 30.09 18.33 5.76
CA THR A 653 29.26 19.54 5.66
C THR A 653 29.97 20.75 6.26
N ASP A 654 30.77 20.58 7.33
CA ASP A 654 31.61 21.65 7.92
C ASP A 654 32.62 22.21 6.91
N ARG A 655 33.18 21.34 6.07
CA ARG A 655 34.20 21.70 5.08
C ARG A 655 33.57 22.29 3.82
N ARG A 656 32.42 21.74 3.39
CA ARG A 656 31.77 22.08 2.12
C ARG A 656 30.84 23.30 2.23
N PHE A 657 30.14 23.42 3.36
CA PHE A 657 29.18 24.49 3.65
C PHE A 657 29.45 25.14 5.02
N PRO A 658 30.62 25.76 5.23
CA PRO A 658 30.97 26.36 6.53
C PRO A 658 29.98 27.45 6.97
N GLU A 659 29.33 28.13 6.02
CA GLU A 659 28.30 29.14 6.26
C GLU A 659 27.04 28.56 6.95
N LEU A 660 26.64 27.32 6.60
CA LEU A 660 25.51 26.64 7.24
C LEU A 660 25.82 26.38 8.71
N VAL A 661 27.00 25.82 8.99
CA VAL A 661 27.42 25.46 10.35
C VAL A 661 27.68 26.70 11.20
N GLN A 662 28.28 27.74 10.62
CA GLN A 662 28.46 29.03 11.29
C GLN A 662 27.11 29.67 11.63
N GLY A 663 26.18 29.71 10.67
CA GLY A 663 24.83 30.23 10.87
C GLY A 663 24.09 29.49 11.97
N ALA A 664 24.13 28.15 11.97
CA ALA A 664 23.57 27.33 13.05
C ALA A 664 24.15 27.69 14.43
N ARG A 665 25.48 27.82 14.54
CA ARG A 665 26.15 28.21 15.80
C ARG A 665 25.81 29.65 16.23
N GLU A 666 25.61 30.56 15.30
CA GLU A 666 25.18 31.94 15.58
C GLU A 666 23.74 31.97 16.04
N PHE A 667 22.86 31.22 15.39
CA PHE A 667 21.46 31.07 15.78
C PHE A 667 21.34 30.50 17.19
N VAL A 668 22.03 29.38 17.49
CA VAL A 668 21.99 28.77 18.83
C VAL A 668 22.42 29.77 19.91
N ARG A 669 23.56 30.45 19.73
CA ARG A 669 24.05 31.48 20.67
C ARG A 669 23.12 32.70 20.78
N GLY A 670 22.37 33.01 19.71
CA GLY A 670 21.42 34.11 19.69
C GLY A 670 20.12 33.82 20.44
N HIS A 671 19.82 32.55 20.70
CA HIS A 671 18.54 32.11 21.27
C HIS A 671 18.75 31.32 22.57
N PRO A 672 18.69 31.96 23.75
CA PRO A 672 19.02 31.33 25.04
C PRO A 672 18.23 30.04 25.36
N ALA A 673 16.98 29.93 24.90
CA ALA A 673 16.18 28.71 25.07
C ALA A 673 16.76 27.52 24.29
N VAL A 674 17.22 27.77 23.06
CA VAL A 674 17.88 26.77 22.21
C VAL A 674 19.28 26.46 22.77
N GLU A 675 20.04 27.48 23.16
CA GLU A 675 21.37 27.31 23.78
C GLU A 675 21.30 26.46 25.05
N ALA A 676 20.30 26.71 25.91
CA ALA A 676 20.07 25.95 27.12
C ALA A 676 19.83 24.47 26.81
N LEU A 677 18.96 24.16 25.83
CA LEU A 677 18.68 22.80 25.38
C LEU A 677 19.94 22.11 24.83
N VAL A 678 20.66 22.75 23.91
CA VAL A 678 21.90 22.20 23.31
C VAL A 678 22.96 21.92 24.38
N SER A 679 23.12 22.84 25.33
CA SER A 679 24.14 22.73 26.38
C SER A 679 23.79 21.68 27.44
N SER A 680 22.50 21.46 27.71
CA SER A 680 22.04 20.54 28.76
C SER A 680 21.87 19.10 28.28
N HIS A 681 21.58 18.89 26.99
CA HIS A 681 21.22 17.58 26.45
C HIS A 681 22.17 17.09 25.34
N HIS A 682 23.17 17.87 24.91
CA HIS A 682 24.10 17.48 23.82
C HIS A 682 23.43 17.06 22.49
N VAL A 683 22.17 17.45 22.27
CA VAL A 683 21.30 16.97 21.18
C VAL A 683 21.73 17.49 19.79
N LEU A 684 22.67 18.43 19.71
CA LEU A 684 23.11 19.10 18.46
C LEU A 684 24.63 19.31 18.37
N GLY A 685 25.42 18.44 19.02
CA GLY A 685 26.88 18.50 19.01
C GLY A 685 27.53 17.48 18.07
N PRO A 686 28.68 17.81 17.44
CA PRO A 686 29.41 16.84 16.64
C PRO A 686 30.03 15.72 17.51
N ASP A 687 30.08 14.50 16.99
CA ASP A 687 30.86 13.41 17.59
C ASP A 687 32.38 13.62 17.39
N ALA A 688 33.19 12.63 17.83
CA ALA A 688 34.65 12.67 17.66
C ALA A 688 35.11 12.66 16.19
N ALA A 689 34.26 12.19 15.26
CA ALA A 689 34.51 12.15 13.82
C ALA A 689 33.95 13.38 13.07
N GLY A 690 33.19 14.24 13.76
CA GLY A 690 32.58 15.45 13.21
C GLY A 690 31.15 15.28 12.69
N HIS A 691 30.50 14.13 12.91
CA HIS A 691 29.11 13.91 12.53
C HIS A 691 28.15 14.68 13.42
N HIS A 692 27.11 15.28 12.85
CA HIS A 692 26.08 16.01 13.61
C HIS A 692 24.81 15.16 13.71
N LEU A 693 24.39 14.84 14.94
CA LEU A 693 23.12 14.18 15.22
C LEU A 693 21.99 15.19 15.32
N PHE A 694 20.88 14.89 14.66
CA PHE A 694 19.61 15.60 14.80
C PHE A 694 18.62 14.62 15.42
N ALA A 695 18.30 14.82 16.70
CA ALA A 695 17.35 14.01 17.45
C ALA A 695 16.50 14.87 18.39
N LEU A 696 15.45 14.30 18.96
CA LEU A 696 14.55 14.98 19.92
C LEU A 696 14.89 14.66 21.39
N PHE A 697 15.93 13.87 21.60
CA PHE A 697 16.33 13.29 22.88
C PHE A 697 17.85 13.18 22.93
N ASP A 698 18.38 13.07 24.14
CA ASP A 698 19.81 12.82 24.40
C ASP A 698 20.11 11.32 24.61
N GLU A 699 21.37 11.02 24.90
CA GLU A 699 21.81 9.64 25.15
C GLU A 699 21.07 9.00 26.34
N ASP A 700 20.85 9.73 27.43
CA ASP A 700 20.19 9.21 28.63
C ASP A 700 18.73 8.86 28.35
N ARG A 701 18.02 9.75 27.66
CA ARG A 701 16.63 9.51 27.23
C ARG A 701 16.56 8.40 26.21
N LEU A 702 17.50 8.32 25.25
CA LEU A 702 17.58 7.21 24.31
C LEU A 702 17.64 5.86 25.05
N ARG A 703 18.51 5.73 26.06
CA ARG A 703 18.62 4.51 26.85
C ARG A 703 17.30 4.15 27.56
N ARG A 704 16.55 5.13 28.05
CA ARG A 704 15.26 4.94 28.73
C ARG A 704 14.13 4.57 27.77
N ILE A 705 14.13 5.13 26.56
CA ILE A 705 13.17 4.77 25.52
C ILE A 705 13.45 3.33 25.06
N LEU A 706 14.71 3.01 24.76
CA LEU A 706 15.12 1.69 24.30
C LEU A 706 14.87 0.60 25.34
N SER A 707 15.07 0.88 26.64
CA SER A 707 14.79 -0.11 27.68
C SER A 707 13.31 -0.53 27.69
N ARG A 708 12.37 0.37 27.36
CA ARG A 708 10.95 0.03 27.21
C ARG A 708 10.64 -0.60 25.86
N MET A 709 11.17 -0.05 24.78
CA MET A 709 10.93 -0.54 23.43
C MET A 709 11.39 -1.99 23.25
N LEU A 710 12.51 -2.36 23.88
CA LEU A 710 13.13 -3.68 23.77
C LEU A 710 12.71 -4.67 24.87
N ASP A 711 11.74 -4.30 25.71
CA ASP A 711 11.17 -5.19 26.73
C ASP A 711 10.05 -6.05 26.13
N GLU A 712 10.14 -7.37 26.28
CA GLU A 712 9.15 -8.33 25.78
C GLU A 712 7.82 -8.30 26.55
N GLY A 713 7.83 -7.77 27.78
CA GLY A 713 6.65 -7.43 28.58
C GLY A 713 6.01 -6.10 28.18
N GLU A 714 6.65 -5.32 27.31
CA GLU A 714 6.13 -4.06 26.77
C GLU A 714 5.98 -4.14 25.24
N PHE A 715 6.91 -3.56 24.47
CA PHE A 715 6.76 -3.36 23.03
C PHE A 715 7.38 -4.45 22.17
N LEU A 716 8.46 -5.10 22.61
CA LEU A 716 9.19 -6.07 21.79
C LEU A 716 8.40 -7.38 21.67
N GLY A 717 7.70 -7.57 20.57
CA GLY A 717 6.99 -8.81 20.24
C GLY A 717 7.90 -9.82 19.54
N PRO A 718 7.48 -11.09 19.45
CA PRO A 718 8.20 -12.10 18.67
C PRO A 718 8.23 -11.81 17.16
N HIS A 719 7.37 -10.90 16.69
CA HIS A 719 7.18 -10.57 15.27
C HIS A 719 7.50 -9.11 14.92
N GLY A 720 8.06 -8.34 15.86
CA GLY A 720 8.37 -6.92 15.69
C GLY A 720 7.92 -6.07 16.88
N ILE A 721 7.99 -4.74 16.74
CA ILE A 721 7.54 -3.77 17.74
C ILE A 721 6.01 -3.62 17.67
N ARG A 722 5.33 -3.88 18.79
CA ARG A 722 3.88 -3.74 18.97
C ARG A 722 3.45 -2.28 18.91
N SER A 723 2.23 -2.03 18.43
CA SER A 723 1.65 -0.68 18.37
C SER A 723 1.29 -0.08 19.74
N LEU A 724 1.00 -0.94 20.72
CA LEU A 724 0.76 -0.59 22.12
C LEU A 724 1.55 -1.52 23.04
N SER A 725 2.08 -0.99 24.13
CA SER A 725 2.79 -1.78 25.13
C SER A 725 1.87 -2.84 25.74
N ARG A 726 2.36 -4.07 25.80
CA ARG A 726 1.69 -5.20 26.45
C ARG A 726 1.45 -4.98 27.96
N TYR A 727 2.13 -4.00 28.58
CA TYR A 727 1.84 -3.53 29.93
C TYR A 727 0.35 -3.19 30.14
N HIS A 728 -0.31 -2.63 29.11
CA HIS A 728 -1.72 -2.28 29.14
C HIS A 728 -2.69 -3.47 29.09
N ALA A 729 -2.19 -4.71 28.97
CA ALA A 729 -3.00 -5.91 29.16
C ALA A 729 -3.41 -6.08 30.63
N GLU A 730 -2.51 -5.77 31.56
CA GLU A 730 -2.76 -5.83 33.01
C GLU A 730 -3.13 -4.46 33.60
N HIS A 731 -2.74 -3.38 32.92
CA HIS A 731 -2.89 -2.00 33.38
C HIS A 731 -3.53 -1.12 32.30
N PRO A 732 -4.80 -1.36 31.92
CA PRO A 732 -5.46 -0.52 30.92
C PRO A 732 -5.50 0.93 31.38
N TYR A 733 -5.24 1.86 30.46
CA TYR A 733 -5.32 3.28 30.75
C TYR A 733 -6.78 3.73 30.73
N THR A 734 -7.22 4.49 31.74
CA THR A 734 -8.58 5.01 31.83
C THR A 734 -8.59 6.50 32.12
N PHE A 735 -9.47 7.26 31.48
CA PHE A 735 -9.66 8.68 31.69
C PHE A 735 -11.16 9.02 31.79
N GLU A 736 -11.58 9.71 32.84
CA GLU A 736 -12.99 10.08 33.03
C GLU A 736 -13.28 11.46 32.45
N VAL A 737 -14.34 11.56 31.63
CA VAL A 737 -14.87 12.83 31.13
C VAL A 737 -16.36 12.91 31.48
N HIS A 738 -16.75 13.90 32.26
CA HIS A 738 -18.15 14.11 32.68
C HIS A 738 -18.83 12.90 33.33
N GLY A 739 -18.07 12.01 33.97
CA GLY A 739 -18.57 10.78 34.60
C GLY A 739 -18.63 9.56 33.67
N GLU A 740 -18.21 9.70 32.41
CA GLU A 740 -18.07 8.59 31.46
C GLU A 740 -16.59 8.17 31.36
N PRO A 741 -16.27 6.87 31.51
CA PRO A 741 -14.91 6.38 31.38
C PRO A 741 -14.52 6.13 29.92
N TYR A 742 -13.36 6.65 29.52
CA TYR A 742 -12.69 6.34 28.26
C TYR A 742 -11.47 5.47 28.53
N GLY A 743 -11.29 4.39 27.76
CA GLY A 743 -10.27 3.38 28.05
C GLY A 743 -9.43 2.96 26.84
N VAL A 744 -8.16 2.63 27.11
CA VAL A 744 -7.23 1.99 26.16
C VAL A 744 -6.63 0.76 26.83
N GLY A 745 -6.89 -0.41 26.25
CA GLY A 745 -6.30 -1.69 26.65
C GLY A 745 -5.47 -2.32 25.53
N TYR A 746 -4.65 -3.31 25.89
CA TYR A 746 -3.89 -4.09 24.92
C TYR A 746 -4.78 -5.09 24.18
N LEU A 747 -4.93 -4.87 22.88
CA LEU A 747 -5.69 -5.68 21.93
C LEU A 747 -4.70 -6.17 20.86
N PRO A 748 -4.11 -7.37 20.99
CA PRO A 748 -3.07 -7.81 20.06
C PRO A 748 -3.60 -8.16 18.67
N ALA A 749 -4.93 -8.26 18.49
CA ALA A 749 -5.60 -8.74 17.29
C ALA A 749 -6.46 -7.63 16.64
N GLU A 750 -7.66 -7.93 16.17
CA GLU A 750 -8.65 -6.99 15.68
C GLU A 750 -9.18 -6.06 16.80
N SER A 751 -9.81 -4.95 16.40
CA SER A 751 -10.40 -3.97 17.33
C SER A 751 -11.65 -4.54 18.00
N ASP A 752 -11.83 -4.27 19.31
CA ASP A 752 -13.06 -4.58 20.04
C ASP A 752 -14.16 -3.51 19.88
N SER A 753 -13.89 -2.46 19.10
CA SER A 753 -14.80 -1.33 18.88
C SER A 753 -14.87 -0.93 17.39
N GLY A 754 -15.99 -0.31 16.99
CA GLY A 754 -16.20 0.18 15.61
C GLY A 754 -15.63 1.56 15.31
N MET A 755 -14.73 2.08 16.15
CA MET A 755 -14.08 3.38 15.90
C MET A 755 -13.30 3.30 14.58
N PHE A 756 -13.53 4.25 13.66
CA PHE A 756 -12.97 4.25 12.30
C PHE A 756 -13.33 3.02 11.43
N GLY A 757 -14.58 2.53 11.50
CA GLY A 757 -15.04 1.39 10.66
C GLY A 757 -14.74 0.02 11.30
N GLY A 758 -13.64 -0.06 12.03
CA GLY A 758 -13.30 -1.17 12.92
C GLY A 758 -12.39 -2.25 12.30
N ASN A 759 -11.96 -2.09 11.04
CA ASN A 759 -11.08 -3.05 10.36
C ASN A 759 -9.63 -2.97 10.87
N SER A 760 -9.14 -1.76 11.16
CA SER A 760 -7.76 -1.51 11.56
C SER A 760 -7.61 -1.41 13.08
N ASN A 761 -6.50 -1.91 13.63
CA ASN A 761 -6.19 -1.81 15.06
C ASN A 761 -4.73 -1.44 15.38
N TRP A 762 -4.55 -0.33 16.09
CA TRP A 762 -3.26 0.21 16.57
C TRP A 762 -3.06 0.02 18.08
N ARG A 763 -3.88 -0.81 18.74
CA ARG A 763 -3.82 -1.05 20.20
C ARG A 763 -3.08 -2.33 20.59
N GLY A 764 -2.11 -2.76 19.80
CA GLY A 764 -1.32 -3.95 20.11
C GLY A 764 -0.68 -4.67 18.92
N PRO A 765 -1.27 -4.69 17.72
CA PRO A 765 -0.70 -5.38 16.56
C PRO A 765 0.64 -4.79 16.10
N VAL A 766 1.38 -5.54 15.29
CA VAL A 766 2.62 -5.13 14.63
C VAL A 766 2.32 -4.61 13.23
N TRP A 767 2.89 -3.45 12.89
CA TRP A 767 2.73 -2.78 11.60
C TRP A 767 4.10 -2.55 10.96
N PHE A 768 4.25 -2.95 9.69
CA PHE A 768 5.51 -2.84 8.94
C PHE A 768 6.01 -1.39 8.76
N PRO A 769 5.17 -0.41 8.41
CA PRO A 769 5.60 0.98 8.18
C PRO A 769 6.41 1.58 9.33
N VAL A 770 5.86 1.52 10.55
CA VAL A 770 6.49 2.14 11.73
C VAL A 770 7.73 1.34 12.17
N ASN A 771 7.66 0.01 12.10
CA ASN A 771 8.82 -0.83 12.39
C ASN A 771 10.01 -0.51 11.47
N LEU A 772 9.78 -0.31 10.16
CA LEU A 772 10.83 0.08 9.23
C LEU A 772 11.44 1.44 9.58
N LEU A 773 10.62 2.41 9.98
CA LEU A 773 11.11 3.73 10.42
C LEU A 773 11.95 3.63 11.70
N LEU A 774 11.58 2.75 12.63
CA LEU A 774 12.38 2.46 13.83
C LEU A 774 13.70 1.78 13.48
N VAL A 775 13.71 0.81 12.55
CA VAL A 775 14.93 0.19 12.02
C VAL A 775 15.84 1.24 11.40
N ARG A 776 15.31 2.14 10.56
CA ARG A 776 16.06 3.29 10.01
C ARG A 776 16.66 4.17 11.11
N ALA A 777 15.87 4.51 12.12
CA ALA A 777 16.32 5.34 13.23
C ALA A 777 17.48 4.70 13.99
N LEU A 778 17.39 3.40 14.30
CA LEU A 778 18.44 2.65 14.96
C LEU A 778 19.73 2.62 14.15
N LEU A 779 19.64 2.46 12.83
CA LEU A 779 20.80 2.53 11.93
C LEU A 779 21.44 3.94 11.91
N ASN A 780 20.63 5.00 11.87
CA ASN A 780 21.15 6.37 11.98
C ASN A 780 21.82 6.62 13.34
N LEU A 781 21.20 6.18 14.44
CA LEU A 781 21.78 6.29 15.77
C LEU A 781 23.07 5.47 15.90
N HIS A 782 23.13 4.28 15.30
CA HIS A 782 24.35 3.48 15.24
C HIS A 782 25.47 4.23 14.51
N ALA A 783 25.18 4.85 13.36
CA ALA A 783 26.18 5.62 12.61
C ALA A 783 26.78 6.79 13.41
N TYR A 784 26.05 7.33 14.40
CA TYR A 784 26.56 8.38 15.28
C TYR A 784 27.25 7.85 16.54
N HIS A 785 26.64 6.88 17.23
CA HIS A 785 27.14 6.40 18.52
C HIS A 785 28.19 5.29 18.41
N GLY A 786 28.26 4.59 17.27
CA GLY A 786 29.18 3.49 17.02
C GLY A 786 28.91 2.23 17.85
N ASP A 787 29.90 1.33 17.86
CA ASP A 787 29.83 0.00 18.49
C ASP A 787 29.79 0.03 20.02
N ASP A 788 30.38 1.06 20.62
CA ASP A 788 30.52 1.17 22.08
C ASP A 788 29.18 1.46 22.77
N PHE A 789 28.24 2.08 22.05
CA PHE A 789 26.88 2.27 22.56
C PHE A 789 26.11 0.96 22.46
N THR A 790 26.07 0.24 23.58
CA THR A 790 25.25 -0.96 23.71
C THR A 790 24.02 -0.71 24.56
N VAL A 791 22.99 -1.52 24.32
CA VAL A 791 21.78 -1.66 25.15
C VAL A 791 21.49 -3.15 25.37
N GLU A 792 20.61 -3.45 26.31
CA GLU A 792 20.17 -4.82 26.55
C GLU A 792 19.02 -5.15 25.59
N CYS A 793 19.14 -6.24 24.83
CA CYS A 793 18.13 -6.65 23.85
C CYS A 793 18.01 -8.18 23.80
N PRO A 794 16.87 -8.74 24.25
CA PRO A 794 15.75 -8.06 24.92
C PRO A 794 16.14 -7.43 26.27
N THR A 795 15.42 -6.41 26.73
CA THR A 795 15.58 -5.82 28.06
C THR A 795 15.42 -6.90 29.14
N GLY A 796 16.31 -6.94 30.13
CA GLY A 796 16.31 -7.95 31.20
C GLY A 796 16.93 -9.31 30.83
N SER A 797 17.40 -9.52 29.59
CA SER A 797 18.01 -10.79 29.13
C SER A 797 19.48 -11.00 29.52
N GLY A 798 20.18 -9.95 29.91
CA GLY A 798 21.64 -9.89 30.08
C GLY A 798 22.44 -9.79 28.76
N ARG A 799 21.79 -9.91 27.59
CA ARG A 799 22.45 -9.82 26.27
C ARG A 799 22.60 -8.36 25.86
N ARG A 800 23.84 -7.93 25.63
CA ARG A 800 24.17 -6.59 25.14
C ARG A 800 24.30 -6.61 23.63
N MET A 801 23.69 -5.63 22.97
CA MET A 801 23.75 -5.43 21.52
C MET A 801 24.07 -3.97 21.20
N ASN A 802 24.81 -3.72 20.12
CA ASN A 802 24.89 -2.39 19.52
C ASN A 802 23.59 -2.06 18.74
N LEU A 803 23.42 -0.82 18.29
CA LEU A 803 22.16 -0.42 17.64
C LEU A 803 21.94 -1.03 16.25
N TYR A 804 23.00 -1.41 15.53
CA TYR A 804 22.88 -2.17 14.28
C TYR A 804 22.32 -3.58 14.54
N GLU A 805 22.85 -4.27 15.54
CA GLU A 805 22.38 -5.59 15.97
C GLU A 805 20.92 -5.55 16.45
N VAL A 806 20.51 -4.49 17.15
CA VAL A 806 19.11 -4.29 17.55
C VAL A 806 18.21 -4.09 16.33
N ALA A 807 18.64 -3.25 15.37
CA ALA A 807 17.90 -3.03 14.13
C ALA A 807 17.72 -4.34 13.35
N ARG A 808 18.77 -5.16 13.30
CA ARG A 808 18.74 -6.49 12.68
C ARG A 808 17.80 -7.45 13.41
N GLU A 809 17.86 -7.53 14.74
CA GLU A 809 16.96 -8.37 15.54
C GLU A 809 15.48 -8.06 15.25
N ILE A 810 15.12 -6.77 15.13
CA ILE A 810 13.75 -6.37 14.78
C ILE A 810 13.39 -6.80 13.35
N ALA A 811 14.29 -6.60 12.37
CA ALA A 811 14.06 -7.01 10.99
C ALA A 811 13.96 -8.53 10.81
N ASP A 812 14.76 -9.30 11.56
CA ASP A 812 14.74 -10.76 11.59
C ASP A 812 13.40 -11.26 12.16
N ARG A 813 12.88 -10.63 13.23
CA ARG A 813 11.56 -10.95 13.81
C ARG A 813 10.40 -10.66 12.83
N LEU A 814 10.45 -9.52 12.13
CA LEU A 814 9.46 -9.17 11.11
C LEU A 814 9.47 -10.19 9.97
N THR A 815 10.67 -10.54 9.49
CA THR A 815 10.86 -11.50 8.39
C THR A 815 10.36 -12.90 8.79
N ALA A 816 10.65 -13.34 10.01
CA ALA A 816 10.23 -14.64 10.53
C ALA A 816 8.70 -14.85 10.53
N THR A 817 7.90 -13.77 10.55
CA THR A 817 6.43 -13.83 10.43
C THR A 817 5.98 -14.56 9.16
N PHE A 818 6.76 -14.47 8.08
CA PHE A 818 6.44 -15.10 6.81
C PHE A 818 7.14 -16.42 6.58
N LEU A 819 8.13 -16.81 7.40
CA LEU A 819 8.94 -18.00 7.15
C LEU A 819 8.34 -19.24 7.83
N ARG A 820 8.69 -20.41 7.31
CA ARG A 820 8.29 -21.68 7.93
C ARG A 820 9.09 -21.95 9.20
N ASP A 821 8.39 -22.37 10.24
CA ASP A 821 8.98 -22.98 11.43
C ASP A 821 9.39 -24.45 11.17
N ALA A 822 9.93 -25.10 12.21
CA ALA A 822 10.34 -26.50 12.15
C ALA A 822 9.18 -27.48 11.88
N GLU A 823 7.94 -27.08 12.17
CA GLU A 823 6.71 -27.84 11.91
C GLU A 823 6.08 -27.49 10.54
N GLY A 824 6.71 -26.61 9.76
CA GLY A 824 6.26 -26.17 8.44
C GLY A 824 5.17 -25.09 8.45
N ARG A 825 4.85 -24.50 9.61
CA ARG A 825 3.84 -23.45 9.75
C ARG A 825 4.47 -22.09 9.54
N ARG A 826 3.69 -21.14 9.00
CA ARG A 826 4.06 -19.72 8.96
C ARG A 826 3.19 -18.95 9.95
N PRO A 827 3.76 -18.08 10.80
CA PRO A 827 2.97 -17.24 11.71
C PRO A 827 1.86 -16.47 10.98
N VAL A 828 2.13 -15.90 9.80
CA VAL A 828 1.15 -15.14 9.01
C VAL A 828 -0.15 -15.88 8.72
N HIS A 829 -0.13 -17.21 8.60
CA HIS A 829 -1.34 -18.01 8.34
C HIS A 829 -2.08 -18.43 9.62
N GLY A 830 -1.63 -17.97 10.79
CA GLY A 830 -2.18 -18.31 12.08
C GLY A 830 -2.26 -19.82 12.31
N ALA A 831 -3.41 -20.29 12.81
CA ALA A 831 -3.63 -21.69 13.12
C ALA A 831 -4.14 -22.54 11.94
N GLN A 832 -4.20 -21.99 10.71
CA GLN A 832 -4.85 -22.65 9.57
C GLN A 832 -4.05 -23.87 9.06
N PRO A 833 -4.55 -25.12 9.26
CA PRO A 833 -3.78 -26.32 8.93
C PRO A 833 -3.59 -26.52 7.41
N LYS A 834 -4.52 -26.00 6.60
CA LYS A 834 -4.48 -26.07 5.13
C LYS A 834 -3.19 -25.43 4.60
N PHE A 835 -2.90 -24.22 5.05
CA PHE A 835 -1.70 -23.47 4.69
C PHE A 835 -0.40 -24.02 5.26
N ALA A 836 -0.44 -24.88 6.27
CA ALA A 836 0.78 -25.49 6.82
C ALA A 836 1.15 -26.80 6.12
N LYS A 837 0.16 -27.63 5.80
CA LYS A 837 0.39 -29.05 5.43
C LYS A 837 0.11 -29.36 3.97
N ASP A 838 -0.80 -28.63 3.33
CA ASP A 838 -1.23 -28.94 1.97
C ASP A 838 -0.16 -28.50 0.95
N PRO A 839 0.30 -29.41 0.06
CA PRO A 839 1.35 -29.10 -0.92
C PRO A 839 0.95 -28.02 -1.94
N HIS A 840 -0.35 -27.78 -2.13
CA HIS A 840 -0.89 -26.76 -3.04
C HIS A 840 -1.19 -25.42 -2.37
N TRP A 841 -0.91 -25.30 -1.06
CA TRP A 841 -1.16 -24.08 -0.28
C TRP A 841 0.07 -23.59 0.48
N ARG A 842 0.91 -24.50 0.96
CA ARG A 842 2.03 -24.16 1.85
C ARG A 842 3.02 -23.12 1.33
N ASP A 843 3.16 -23.03 0.01
CA ASP A 843 4.10 -22.13 -0.68
C ASP A 843 3.43 -20.81 -1.14
N LEU A 844 2.14 -20.62 -0.82
CA LEU A 844 1.36 -19.43 -1.15
C LEU A 844 1.32 -18.51 0.07
N ILE A 845 1.84 -17.30 -0.05
CA ILE A 845 1.99 -16.35 1.06
C ILE A 845 0.98 -15.22 0.90
N LEU A 846 0.25 -14.92 1.97
CA LEU A 846 -0.61 -13.74 2.08
C LEU A 846 0.17 -12.60 2.75
N PHE A 847 -0.14 -11.36 2.35
CA PHE A 847 0.50 -10.16 2.88
C PHE A 847 -0.59 -9.29 3.47
N HIS A 848 -0.75 -9.41 4.78
CA HIS A 848 -1.83 -8.79 5.52
C HIS A 848 -1.55 -7.33 5.88
N GLU A 849 -2.60 -6.62 6.30
CA GLU A 849 -2.51 -5.22 6.71
C GLU A 849 -1.62 -5.04 7.95
N TYR A 850 -1.88 -5.86 8.96
CA TYR A 850 -1.15 -5.89 10.21
C TYR A 850 -1.09 -7.31 10.78
N PHE A 851 -0.33 -7.49 11.85
CA PHE A 851 -0.03 -8.80 12.41
C PHE A 851 -0.30 -8.86 13.91
N HIS A 852 -0.85 -9.98 14.37
CA HIS A 852 -1.15 -10.19 15.76
C HIS A 852 0.10 -9.99 16.64
N GLY A 853 0.02 -9.11 17.64
CA GLY A 853 1.16 -8.64 18.42
C GLY A 853 1.98 -9.73 19.14
N ASP A 854 1.34 -10.88 19.43
CA ASP A 854 1.96 -12.00 20.14
C ASP A 854 2.19 -13.27 19.30
N THR A 855 1.50 -13.44 18.17
CA THR A 855 1.48 -14.72 17.42
C THR A 855 1.87 -14.57 15.95
N GLY A 856 1.87 -13.33 15.43
CA GLY A 856 2.23 -13.05 14.04
C GLY A 856 1.16 -13.46 13.02
N ALA A 857 -0.03 -13.88 13.46
CA ALA A 857 -1.16 -14.12 12.55
C ALA A 857 -1.47 -12.85 11.76
N GLY A 858 -1.63 -12.98 10.44
CA GLY A 858 -2.04 -11.87 9.58
C GLY A 858 -3.50 -11.51 9.81
N LEU A 859 -3.80 -10.20 9.82
CA LEU A 859 -5.10 -9.62 10.16
C LEU A 859 -5.41 -8.43 9.23
N GLY A 860 -6.68 -8.06 9.11
CA GLY A 860 -7.14 -7.08 8.13
C GLY A 860 -6.92 -7.57 6.69
N ALA A 861 -6.89 -6.63 5.74
CA ALA A 861 -6.77 -6.90 4.31
C ALA A 861 -5.68 -7.94 3.97
N SER A 862 -6.08 -9.12 3.47
CA SER A 862 -5.17 -10.26 3.26
C SER A 862 -4.26 -10.14 2.01
N HIS A 863 -4.56 -9.18 1.15
CA HIS A 863 -3.80 -8.84 -0.05
C HIS A 863 -3.21 -7.43 0.02
N GLN A 864 -3.02 -6.89 1.23
CA GLN A 864 -2.33 -5.63 1.46
C GLN A 864 -0.81 -5.71 1.23
N THR A 865 -0.45 -6.22 0.05
CA THR A 865 0.89 -6.19 -0.52
C THR A 865 1.23 -4.79 -1.05
N GLY A 866 0.74 -3.76 -0.36
CA GLY A 866 1.15 -2.38 -0.40
C GLY A 866 2.30 -2.17 0.57
N TRP A 867 2.08 -1.57 1.75
CA TRP A 867 3.20 -1.41 2.69
C TRP A 867 3.78 -2.74 3.19
N THR A 868 3.04 -3.84 3.18
CA THR A 868 3.57 -5.14 3.64
C THR A 868 4.53 -5.73 2.59
N GLY A 869 4.57 -5.16 1.38
CA GLY A 869 5.66 -5.38 0.42
C GLY A 869 7.05 -5.04 1.00
N LEU A 870 7.12 -4.26 2.08
CA LEU A 870 8.34 -4.03 2.87
C LEU A 870 8.94 -5.31 3.47
N ALA A 871 8.22 -6.43 3.52
CA ALA A 871 8.78 -7.74 3.87
C ALA A 871 9.97 -8.12 2.98
N ALA A 872 9.93 -7.73 1.69
CA ALA A 872 11.08 -7.88 0.79
C ALA A 872 12.30 -7.06 1.25
N VAL A 873 12.06 -5.87 1.82
CA VAL A 873 13.11 -4.97 2.32
C VAL A 873 13.71 -5.53 3.60
N THR A 874 12.89 -5.92 4.59
CA THR A 874 13.40 -6.44 5.87
C THR A 874 14.22 -7.72 5.70
N ALA A 875 13.83 -8.59 4.76
CA ALA A 875 14.56 -9.83 4.48
C ALA A 875 15.89 -9.63 3.75
N THR A 876 16.10 -8.48 3.09
CA THR A 876 17.29 -8.25 2.25
C THR A 876 18.22 -7.17 2.79
N LEU A 877 17.73 -6.24 3.60
CA LEU A 877 18.47 -5.07 4.09
C LEU A 877 19.82 -5.44 4.71
N PHE A 878 19.83 -6.36 5.67
CA PHE A 878 21.04 -6.73 6.42
C PHE A 878 21.97 -7.72 5.68
N HIS A 879 21.56 -8.19 4.51
CA HIS A 879 22.46 -8.87 3.56
C HIS A 879 23.19 -7.88 2.65
N LEU A 880 22.64 -6.68 2.46
CA LEU A 880 23.16 -5.64 1.58
C LEU A 880 23.95 -4.57 2.34
N VAL A 881 23.60 -4.34 3.60
CA VAL A 881 24.18 -3.31 4.46
C VAL A 881 24.89 -4.00 5.63
N GLY A 882 26.22 -4.04 5.58
CA GLY A 882 27.06 -4.39 6.73
C GLY A 882 27.10 -3.28 7.77
N ASP A 883 27.61 -3.62 8.97
CA ASP A 883 27.72 -2.74 10.14
C ASP A 883 28.35 -1.36 9.81
N GLY A 884 29.51 -1.38 9.13
CA GLY A 884 30.21 -0.16 8.71
C GLY A 884 29.67 0.51 7.44
N ASP A 885 28.80 -0.16 6.67
CA ASP A 885 28.35 0.37 5.39
C ASP A 885 27.39 1.55 5.59
N TRP A 886 26.50 1.48 6.58
CA TRP A 886 25.51 2.55 6.81
C TRP A 886 26.15 3.88 7.22
N GLY A 887 27.20 3.83 8.05
CA GLY A 887 28.01 5.00 8.39
C GLY A 887 28.77 5.54 7.16
N ALA A 888 29.33 4.66 6.34
CA ALA A 888 30.03 5.05 5.11
C ALA A 888 29.12 5.73 4.07
N LEU A 889 27.83 5.38 3.99
CA LEU A 889 26.86 6.10 3.15
C LEU A 889 26.67 7.57 3.58
N ARG A 890 27.04 7.91 4.83
CA ARG A 890 26.94 9.26 5.41
C ARG A 890 28.27 10.03 5.38
N GLU A 891 29.36 9.39 4.95
CA GLU A 891 30.64 10.04 4.67
C GLU A 891 30.59 10.83 3.34
N GLU A 892 31.70 11.44 2.89
CA GLU A 892 31.73 12.37 1.74
C GLU A 892 30.92 11.82 0.53
N PRO A 893 30.07 12.66 -0.11
CA PRO A 893 29.32 12.22 -1.29
C PRO A 893 30.30 11.69 -2.34
N LEU A 894 30.03 10.50 -2.89
CA LEU A 894 30.75 9.98 -4.05
C LEU A 894 30.70 11.05 -5.15
N SER A 895 31.87 11.63 -5.45
CA SER A 895 32.05 12.74 -6.40
C SER A 895 31.81 12.34 -7.84
#